data_AF-A0A9E3QT81-F1
#
_entry.id   AF-A0A9E3QT81-F1
#
_cell.length_a   1.000
_cell.length_b   1.000
_cell.length_c   1.000
_cell.angle_alpha   90.00
_cell.angle_beta   90.00
_cell.angle_gamma   90.00
#
_symmetry.space_group_name_H-M   'P 1'
#
loop_
_entity.id
_entity.type
_entity.pdbx_description
1 polymer ?
#
loop_
_entity_poly.entity_id
_entity_poly.type
_entity_poly.pdbx_seq_one_letter_code
_entity_poly.pdbx_strand_id
1 'polypeptide(L)'
;MAHHHTLARFALFTAAFALSGCKCSGSGPSPELAGVLNSYCKFMDRCPDSVEIPIAYRSTGECVDILNFVTTCRVDQVKGADGDRTPVLVKSNPMVDAAQADACKAYLDSASCSTKVLGCDSATDAGCNPCSSLFSPTTSSTGTTPKVGLDQKCDDSSNQCAAGLYCLGPRSTPDGGQTCRVCKPLRTLGGDCVDPPHVPCGPGLFCNTTTGACAGLLASGATCQQWGDCQSGFCNFGTMACDPGGKAGDACTKPGDCRNGYCDSTNHCADRQPNGGPCLSSADCQQSNCDPGTKTCGLPEGATCSSSGQCQGYCDSSGSRTCKSAAALGASCTDSDRCQSKYCHPSNKVCVKQCGQGCAAGEYCDSYGTCAAPKSDGSSCRDPEECQSGFCNDNDQCAKRPGIGDACAGYSDCSPKGLCSGGKCVAFAKPGEACTGLDSCAPPFLCTKGTCQLISLTCEPAKLGDQCTWLQVCDAQGYCNVLNSFTCEAKKASGASCLRSVECTSGLYCGNRTCTTYATEGATCNRETVCAAGLFCDSSSSPSKCAKPKAVGEKCSNPTDCQSGDCQYLSTLGQVCVAQCIAVPPGDQPACHPAKCTDQNATCGTIDGGCGEPVYCGQCTKAYETCGGGGQPLQCGCTPTRSCGPRECGFSMDDGCGHQVMCNATCGDGGTCGGAAGGGQSTNFCGCPSDRVAGPSLGALAATSRVGLRDGGTYAAWTSLAAVAQRDDAGTSVSLPGATGLRTESEWLVVSGFGFNLPPTASVNGITAKVRSRGEGNGSADLMEVVPFLDGKPIGKATSGYTLQPDWASPTFGGSSFLFGHGFSPTEINAPGFGLGVRASNTGSQSAVGFVDSIEVTVEYAYRCDCHYQCKSNSECGDDGCGGLCGALGTADGGCAGDAGVCSNGYCHPGVFVDSARGLMWLNEQFDRGSCSGLSIAGYSDWRVPTIDELRTRIVGCPATGPGGACAVSTTCTDAGTCLTPACNGCGYRTGPDPYGCYLDNHTEWIACTGSSPFFSSTKDGTVPYAVDFGTGRVSLAAGMTRYRCVRP
;
A
#
# COMPACT_ATOMS: atom_id res chain seq x y z
N MET A 1 15.90 2.89 -12.62
CA MET A 1 15.02 3.79 -11.83
C MET A 1 15.49 5.23 -12.02
N ALA A 2 14.89 6.03 -12.93
CA ALA A 2 15.33 7.42 -13.19
C ALA A 2 14.23 8.37 -13.75
N HIS A 3 12.93 8.07 -13.59
CA HIS A 3 11.87 8.84 -14.27
C HIS A 3 10.81 9.52 -13.39
N HIS A 4 10.89 9.46 -12.05
CA HIS A 4 9.84 10.04 -11.19
C HIS A 4 10.10 11.48 -10.67
N HIS A 5 11.27 12.08 -10.88
CA HIS A 5 11.61 13.38 -10.28
C HIS A 5 11.17 14.64 -11.06
N THR A 6 10.68 14.51 -12.30
CA THR A 6 10.39 15.65 -13.19
C THR A 6 8.96 16.18 -13.11
N LEU A 7 7.97 15.36 -12.73
CA LEU A 7 6.55 15.73 -12.69
C LEU A 7 6.21 16.62 -11.48
N ALA A 8 6.80 16.36 -10.31
CA ALA A 8 6.56 17.14 -9.09
C ALA A 8 7.03 18.60 -9.20
N ARG A 9 8.13 18.84 -9.94
CA ARG A 9 8.65 20.20 -10.20
C ARG A 9 7.76 21.00 -11.15
N PHE A 10 7.00 20.33 -12.04
CA PHE A 10 6.15 20.99 -13.04
C PHE A 10 4.77 21.39 -12.49
N ALA A 11 4.20 20.59 -11.57
CA ALA A 11 2.89 20.86 -10.95
C ALA A 11 2.92 22.04 -9.97
N LEU A 12 3.97 22.16 -9.14
CA LEU A 12 4.20 23.33 -8.27
C LEU A 12 4.52 24.60 -9.06
N PHE A 13 5.21 24.48 -10.20
CA PHE A 13 5.50 25.58 -11.11
C PHE A 13 4.24 26.14 -11.79
N THR A 14 3.28 25.28 -12.15
CA THR A 14 2.07 25.67 -12.90
C THR A 14 0.98 26.29 -12.03
N ALA A 15 0.88 25.91 -10.75
CA ALA A 15 -0.01 26.55 -9.77
C ALA A 15 0.36 28.02 -9.50
N ALA A 16 1.66 28.37 -9.52
CA ALA A 16 2.13 29.75 -9.36
C ALA A 16 1.79 30.67 -10.56
N PHE A 17 1.64 30.10 -11.76
CA PHE A 17 1.23 30.85 -12.96
C PHE A 17 -0.28 31.13 -13.02
N ALA A 18 -1.12 30.23 -12.50
CA ALA A 18 -2.57 30.43 -12.43
C ALA A 18 -2.95 31.57 -11.45
N LEU A 19 -2.22 31.69 -10.33
CA LEU A 19 -2.43 32.74 -9.32
C LEU A 19 -1.90 34.13 -9.72
N SER A 20 -1.10 34.23 -10.79
CA SER A 20 -0.50 35.48 -11.29
C SER A 20 -1.21 36.09 -12.51
N GLY A 21 -2.37 35.56 -12.90
CA GLY A 21 -3.24 36.15 -13.94
C GLY A 21 -2.87 35.80 -15.39
N CYS A 22 -1.98 34.82 -15.62
CA CYS A 22 -1.72 34.31 -16.96
C CYS A 22 -2.92 33.49 -17.47
N LYS A 23 -3.65 34.01 -18.47
CA LYS A 23 -4.75 33.28 -19.13
C LYS A 23 -4.23 32.43 -20.29
N CYS A 24 -4.64 31.17 -20.32
CA CYS A 24 -4.54 30.34 -21.52
C CYS A 24 -5.48 30.87 -22.61
N SER A 25 -5.06 30.89 -23.87
CA SER A 25 -5.94 31.36 -24.96
C SER A 25 -7.10 30.37 -25.18
N GLY A 26 -8.34 30.75 -24.85
CA GLY A 26 -9.56 29.98 -25.13
C GLY A 26 -10.65 30.10 -24.06
N SER A 27 -11.89 29.72 -24.39
CA SER A 27 -13.03 29.66 -23.47
C SER A 27 -12.84 28.62 -22.35
N GLY A 28 -13.73 28.60 -21.34
CA GLY A 28 -13.68 27.70 -20.16
C GLY A 28 -13.65 26.20 -20.49
N PRO A 29 -13.53 25.30 -19.49
CA PRO A 29 -13.65 23.86 -19.72
C PRO A 29 -14.99 23.51 -20.39
N SER A 30 -15.06 22.42 -21.16
CA SER A 30 -16.36 21.92 -21.62
C SER A 30 -17.25 21.59 -20.41
N PRO A 31 -18.59 21.67 -20.51
CA PRO A 31 -19.49 21.40 -19.38
C PRO A 31 -19.23 20.05 -18.69
N GLU A 32 -18.85 19.05 -19.48
CA GLU A 32 -18.56 17.68 -19.04
C GLU A 32 -17.24 17.62 -18.25
N LEU A 33 -16.18 18.27 -18.72
CA LEU A 33 -14.90 18.36 -18.01
C LEU A 33 -15.03 19.24 -16.75
N ALA A 34 -15.80 20.32 -16.81
CA ALA A 34 -16.09 21.18 -15.66
C ALA A 34 -16.77 20.41 -14.53
N GLY A 35 -17.71 19.51 -14.87
CA GLY A 35 -18.39 18.63 -13.91
C GLY A 35 -17.43 17.67 -13.21
N VAL A 36 -16.50 17.07 -13.95
CA VAL A 36 -15.48 16.16 -13.40
C VAL A 36 -14.50 16.91 -12.49
N LEU A 37 -13.99 18.07 -12.92
CA LEU A 37 -13.06 18.88 -12.13
C LEU A 37 -13.70 19.37 -10.82
N ASN A 38 -14.98 19.74 -10.85
CA ASN A 38 -15.71 20.14 -9.66
C ASN A 38 -15.86 18.98 -8.65
N SER A 39 -16.19 17.78 -9.11
CA SER A 39 -16.26 16.59 -8.25
C SER A 39 -14.89 16.13 -7.75
N TYR A 40 -13.82 16.34 -8.53
CA TYR A 40 -12.44 16.10 -8.10
C TYR A 40 -12.00 17.09 -7.00
N CYS A 41 -12.34 18.38 -7.13
CA CYS A 41 -12.11 19.38 -6.08
C CYS A 41 -12.88 19.08 -4.79
N LYS A 42 -14.14 18.63 -4.90
CA LYS A 42 -14.92 18.17 -3.73
C LYS A 42 -14.34 16.89 -3.11
N PHE A 43 -13.74 16.02 -3.92
CA PHE A 43 -12.98 14.88 -3.40
C PHE A 43 -11.74 15.34 -2.63
N MET A 44 -10.98 16.32 -3.15
CA MET A 44 -9.84 16.91 -2.43
C MET A 44 -10.24 17.61 -1.12
N ASP A 45 -11.37 18.32 -1.08
CA ASP A 45 -11.90 18.94 0.14
C ASP A 45 -12.30 17.89 1.20
N ARG A 46 -12.80 16.72 0.77
CA ARG A 46 -13.20 15.62 1.67
C ARG A 46 -12.04 14.72 2.08
N CYS A 47 -11.02 14.60 1.23
CA CYS A 47 -9.93 13.64 1.33
C CYS A 47 -8.57 14.28 0.99
N PRO A 48 -8.10 15.25 1.80
CA PRO A 48 -6.91 16.05 1.49
C PRO A 48 -5.61 15.24 1.48
N ASP A 49 -5.53 14.16 2.26
CA ASP A 49 -4.33 13.31 2.39
C ASP A 49 -4.24 12.22 1.29
N SER A 50 -5.27 12.08 0.46
CA SER A 50 -5.42 11.01 -0.55
C SER A 50 -4.84 11.37 -1.91
N VAL A 51 -4.41 12.61 -2.08
CA VAL A 51 -3.89 13.13 -3.34
C VAL A 51 -2.39 13.38 -3.19
N GLU A 52 -1.58 12.74 -4.04
CA GLU A 52 -0.11 12.81 -3.98
C GLU A 52 0.46 14.23 -4.21
N ILE A 53 -0.38 15.19 -4.64
CA ILE A 53 -0.03 16.60 -4.86
C ILE A 53 -1.03 17.49 -4.11
N PRO A 54 -0.66 18.14 -2.99
CA PRO A 54 -1.53 19.08 -2.31
C PRO A 54 -1.61 20.40 -3.10
N ILE A 55 -2.81 20.76 -3.56
CA ILE A 55 -3.09 22.07 -4.17
C ILE A 55 -3.85 22.90 -3.14
N ALA A 56 -3.29 24.03 -2.70
CA ALA A 56 -4.00 24.96 -1.83
C ALA A 56 -4.86 25.92 -2.66
N TYR A 57 -6.15 26.02 -2.36
CA TYR A 57 -7.10 26.90 -3.01
C TYR A 57 -8.09 27.45 -1.97
N ARG A 58 -8.68 28.64 -2.19
CA ARG A 58 -9.57 29.31 -1.22
C ARG A 58 -11.05 28.98 -1.44
N SER A 59 -11.38 28.37 -2.58
CA SER A 59 -12.74 27.92 -2.90
C SER A 59 -12.71 26.81 -3.95
N THR A 60 -13.76 26.00 -4.00
CA THR A 60 -13.91 24.95 -5.02
C THR A 60 -13.87 25.53 -6.45
N GLY A 61 -14.30 26.78 -6.65
CA GLY A 61 -14.18 27.47 -7.94
C GLY A 61 -12.72 27.76 -8.34
N GLU A 62 -11.91 28.26 -7.39
CA GLU A 62 -10.47 28.49 -7.61
C GLU A 62 -9.73 27.17 -7.88
N CYS A 63 -10.14 26.08 -7.21
CA CYS A 63 -9.63 24.74 -7.49
C CYS A 63 -9.89 24.28 -8.93
N VAL A 64 -11.12 24.44 -9.41
CA VAL A 64 -11.52 24.07 -10.78
C VAL A 64 -10.73 24.88 -11.80
N ASP A 65 -10.52 26.17 -11.56
CA ASP A 65 -9.74 27.05 -12.44
C ASP A 65 -8.26 26.63 -12.52
N ILE A 66 -7.65 26.30 -11.37
CA ILE A 66 -6.26 25.81 -11.29
C ILE A 66 -6.13 24.47 -12.04
N LEU A 67 -7.00 23.50 -11.77
CA LEU A 67 -6.94 22.19 -12.43
C LEU A 67 -7.22 22.27 -13.92
N ASN A 68 -8.17 23.09 -14.35
CA ASN A 68 -8.46 23.33 -15.76
C ASN A 68 -7.24 23.93 -16.48
N PHE A 69 -6.53 24.88 -15.85
CA PHE A 69 -5.29 25.42 -16.40
C PHE A 69 -4.23 24.33 -16.55
N VAL A 70 -3.96 23.55 -15.50
CA VAL A 70 -2.92 22.49 -15.52
C VAL A 70 -3.22 21.38 -16.53
N THR A 71 -4.50 21.02 -16.70
CA THR A 71 -4.91 19.90 -17.57
C THR A 71 -5.06 20.29 -19.04
N THR A 72 -5.28 21.58 -19.35
CA THR A 72 -5.58 22.01 -20.72
C THR A 72 -4.53 22.93 -21.34
N CYS A 73 -3.59 23.48 -20.57
CA CYS A 73 -2.56 24.38 -21.08
C CYS A 73 -1.23 23.70 -21.36
N ARG A 74 -0.68 23.88 -22.56
CA ARG A 74 0.67 23.40 -22.92
C ARG A 74 1.52 24.49 -23.56
N VAL A 75 2.84 24.33 -23.49
CA VAL A 75 3.81 25.22 -24.16
C VAL A 75 4.12 24.66 -25.54
N ASP A 76 3.68 25.35 -26.59
CA ASP A 76 4.03 25.04 -27.98
C ASP A 76 5.10 26.03 -28.49
N GLN A 77 5.94 25.59 -29.42
CA GLN A 77 6.98 26.41 -30.04
C GLN A 77 6.45 26.96 -31.36
N VAL A 78 6.09 28.25 -31.40
CA VAL A 78 5.60 28.88 -32.63
C VAL A 78 6.77 29.56 -33.33
N LYS A 79 7.02 29.17 -34.59
CA LYS A 79 8.11 29.74 -35.41
C LYS A 79 7.71 31.13 -35.87
N GLY A 80 8.45 32.15 -35.45
CA GLY A 80 8.27 33.53 -35.90
C GLY A 80 8.72 33.71 -37.36
N ALA A 81 8.30 34.82 -37.98
CA ALA A 81 8.66 35.19 -39.35
C ALA A 81 10.19 35.31 -39.59
N ASP A 82 10.95 35.49 -38.51
CA ASP A 82 12.42 35.65 -38.53
C ASP A 82 13.15 34.29 -38.38
N GLY A 83 12.41 33.19 -38.25
CA GLY A 83 12.94 31.83 -38.13
C GLY A 83 13.20 31.36 -36.70
N ASP A 84 13.15 32.25 -35.71
CA ASP A 84 13.35 31.92 -34.30
C ASP A 84 12.09 31.35 -33.64
N ARG A 85 12.27 30.47 -32.64
CA ARG A 85 11.18 29.73 -32.01
C ARG A 85 10.85 30.32 -30.64
N THR A 86 9.65 30.86 -30.49
CA THR A 86 9.16 31.42 -29.23
C THR A 86 8.16 30.46 -28.58
N PRO A 87 8.32 30.14 -27.28
CA PRO A 87 7.35 29.34 -26.54
C PRO A 87 6.08 30.16 -26.28
N VAL A 88 4.92 29.61 -26.65
CA VAL A 88 3.59 30.21 -26.43
C VAL A 88 2.71 29.20 -25.70
N LEU A 89 1.87 29.66 -24.76
CA LEU A 89 0.90 28.83 -24.06
C LEU A 89 -0.36 28.66 -24.91
N VAL A 90 -0.67 27.43 -25.29
CA VAL A 90 -1.83 27.06 -26.14
C VAL A 90 -2.75 26.14 -25.34
N LYS A 91 -4.07 26.38 -25.43
CA LYS A 91 -5.09 25.53 -24.80
C LYS A 91 -5.43 24.35 -25.72
N SER A 92 -5.40 23.13 -25.18
CA SER A 92 -5.98 21.94 -25.78
C SER A 92 -7.16 21.46 -24.97
N ASN A 93 -8.36 21.56 -25.53
CA ASN A 93 -9.56 20.99 -24.92
C ASN A 93 -9.62 19.49 -25.26
N PRO A 94 -9.45 18.58 -24.28
CA PRO A 94 -9.75 17.18 -24.51
C PRO A 94 -11.27 17.04 -24.72
N MET A 95 -11.69 16.37 -25.80
CA MET A 95 -13.09 15.97 -25.94
C MET A 95 -13.34 14.80 -24.99
N VAL A 96 -13.98 15.08 -23.86
CA VAL A 96 -14.36 14.07 -22.88
C VAL A 96 -15.74 13.53 -23.27
N ASP A 97 -15.84 12.19 -23.33
CA ASP A 97 -17.13 11.52 -23.54
C ASP A 97 -18.05 11.76 -22.34
N ALA A 98 -19.28 12.19 -22.59
CA ALA A 98 -20.22 12.58 -21.54
C ALA A 98 -20.53 11.43 -20.55
N ALA A 99 -20.66 10.19 -21.04
CA ALA A 99 -20.92 9.04 -20.18
C ALA A 99 -19.71 8.68 -19.30
N GLN A 100 -18.50 8.86 -19.82
CA GLN A 100 -17.26 8.69 -19.06
C GLN A 100 -17.05 9.83 -18.03
N ALA A 101 -17.40 11.06 -18.38
CA ALA A 101 -17.42 12.18 -17.43
C ALA A 101 -18.41 11.93 -16.29
N ASP A 102 -19.62 11.46 -16.60
CA ASP A 102 -20.64 11.16 -15.60
C ASP A 102 -20.23 9.98 -14.71
N ALA A 103 -19.60 8.94 -15.27
CA ALA A 103 -19.09 7.81 -14.50
C ALA A 103 -17.92 8.21 -13.59
N CYS A 104 -17.00 9.05 -14.07
CA CYS A 104 -15.91 9.59 -13.26
C CYS A 104 -16.44 10.55 -12.17
N LYS A 105 -17.41 11.39 -12.51
CA LYS A 105 -18.07 12.29 -11.55
C LYS A 105 -18.76 11.50 -10.44
N ALA A 106 -19.59 10.52 -10.78
CA ALA A 106 -20.27 9.66 -9.82
C ALA A 106 -19.28 8.85 -8.96
N TYR A 107 -18.17 8.43 -9.56
CA TYR A 107 -17.08 7.78 -8.83
C TYR A 107 -16.40 8.74 -7.85
N LEU A 108 -15.96 9.93 -8.26
CA LEU A 108 -15.33 10.91 -7.37
C LEU A 108 -16.27 11.38 -6.27
N ASP A 109 -17.55 11.53 -6.57
CA ASP A 109 -18.57 11.91 -5.60
C ASP A 109 -18.79 10.81 -4.53
N SER A 110 -18.49 9.53 -4.84
CA SER A 110 -18.67 8.36 -3.95
C SER A 110 -17.37 7.69 -3.47
N ALA A 111 -16.21 8.10 -3.99
CA ALA A 111 -14.91 7.54 -3.68
C ALA A 111 -14.46 7.87 -2.25
N SER A 112 -13.83 6.90 -1.59
CA SER A 112 -13.29 7.03 -0.24
C SER A 112 -11.86 7.57 -0.24
N CYS A 113 -11.40 8.11 0.90
CA CYS A 113 -10.04 8.67 1.03
C CYS A 113 -8.89 7.65 0.94
N SER A 114 -9.17 6.34 0.86
CA SER A 114 -8.16 5.30 0.58
C SER A 114 -8.01 5.01 -0.91
N THR A 115 -8.86 5.61 -1.74
CA THR A 115 -8.94 5.36 -3.17
C THR A 115 -7.87 6.14 -3.92
N LYS A 116 -6.95 5.44 -4.60
CA LYS A 116 -5.99 6.10 -5.51
C LYS A 116 -6.74 6.62 -6.74
N VAL A 117 -6.90 7.95 -6.82
CA VAL A 117 -7.58 8.58 -7.95
C VAL A 117 -6.68 8.63 -9.19
N LEU A 118 -5.37 8.68 -9.01
CA LEU A 118 -4.35 8.71 -10.06
C LEU A 118 -3.43 7.49 -9.93
N GLY A 119 -3.35 6.68 -10.98
CA GLY A 119 -2.46 5.51 -11.06
C GLY A 119 -3.20 4.22 -11.43
N CYS A 120 -2.63 3.50 -12.39
CA CYS A 120 -2.96 2.11 -12.71
C CYS A 120 -1.68 1.28 -12.52
N ASP A 121 -1.79 0.08 -11.95
CA ASP A 121 -0.71 -0.90 -11.99
C ASP A 121 -0.73 -1.58 -13.37
N SER A 122 0.27 -1.27 -14.19
CA SER A 122 0.36 -1.73 -15.59
C SER A 122 0.62 -3.22 -15.77
N ALA A 123 0.76 -3.99 -14.68
CA ALA A 123 0.99 -5.44 -14.72
C ALA A 123 -0.25 -6.29 -14.40
N THR A 124 -1.30 -5.73 -13.79
CA THR A 124 -2.43 -6.51 -13.25
C THR A 124 -3.82 -5.92 -13.49
N ASP A 125 -3.94 -4.69 -14.00
CA ASP A 125 -5.20 -3.92 -14.12
C ASP A 125 -6.04 -3.84 -12.83
N ALA A 126 -5.48 -4.22 -11.67
CA ALA A 126 -6.11 -4.03 -10.38
C ALA A 126 -6.00 -2.55 -9.97
N GLY A 127 -7.15 -1.87 -9.84
CA GLY A 127 -7.22 -0.52 -9.27
C GLY A 127 -7.44 0.62 -10.27
N CYS A 128 -7.62 0.35 -11.57
CA CYS A 128 -8.05 1.41 -12.48
C CYS A 128 -9.51 1.80 -12.20
N ASN A 129 -9.76 3.10 -12.11
CA ASN A 129 -11.06 3.67 -11.82
C ASN A 129 -11.61 4.46 -13.03
N PRO A 130 -12.91 4.84 -13.02
CA PRO A 130 -13.52 5.57 -14.13
C PRO A 130 -12.84 6.90 -14.49
N CYS A 131 -12.02 7.46 -13.60
CA CYS A 131 -11.25 8.69 -13.78
C CYS A 131 -9.80 8.49 -14.25
N SER A 132 -9.23 7.28 -14.13
CA SER A 132 -7.81 7.01 -14.42
C SER A 132 -7.40 7.32 -15.87
N SER A 133 -8.36 7.27 -16.79
CA SER A 133 -8.20 7.57 -18.21
C SER A 133 -8.34 9.06 -18.57
N LEU A 134 -8.84 9.89 -17.66
CA LEU A 134 -8.99 11.34 -17.86
C LEU A 134 -7.77 12.14 -17.39
N PHE A 135 -6.99 11.61 -16.44
CA PHE A 135 -5.89 12.33 -15.79
C PHE A 135 -4.49 11.73 -16.04
N SER A 136 -4.33 10.74 -16.93
CA SER A 136 -3.00 10.18 -17.26
C SER A 136 -2.19 11.11 -18.18
N PRO A 137 -0.88 11.32 -17.93
CA PRO A 137 -0.06 12.25 -18.70
C PRO A 137 0.27 11.67 -20.08
N THR A 138 -0.17 12.34 -21.14
CA THR A 138 0.24 12.07 -22.52
C THR A 138 1.29 13.10 -22.96
N THR A 139 2.45 12.65 -23.41
CA THR A 139 3.40 13.49 -24.17
C THR A 139 3.45 12.98 -25.62
N SER A 140 2.85 13.76 -26.54
CA SER A 140 3.13 13.99 -27.99
C SER A 140 3.60 12.81 -28.88
N SER A 141 3.21 12.64 -30.14
CA SER A 141 2.45 13.41 -31.13
C SER A 141 2.21 12.52 -32.36
N THR A 142 1.01 12.60 -32.93
CA THR A 142 0.54 12.32 -34.31
C THR A 142 -0.62 11.33 -34.38
N GLY A 143 -1.82 11.88 -34.58
CA GLY A 143 -2.84 11.33 -35.47
C GLY A 143 -3.55 10.05 -35.04
N THR A 144 -4.67 10.24 -34.31
CA THR A 144 -5.83 9.34 -34.19
C THR A 144 -5.61 7.91 -33.64
N THR A 145 -5.84 7.72 -32.33
CA THR A 145 -6.29 6.43 -31.77
C THR A 145 -7.15 6.58 -30.49
N PRO A 146 -8.09 5.64 -30.23
CA PRO A 146 -9.08 5.66 -29.15
C PRO A 146 -8.70 4.81 -27.91
N LYS A 147 -9.49 5.02 -26.84
CA LYS A 147 -9.40 4.60 -25.42
C LYS A 147 -8.89 3.17 -25.11
N VAL A 148 -7.99 3.07 -24.13
CA VAL A 148 -7.55 1.82 -23.48
C VAL A 148 -8.70 1.28 -22.61
N GLY A 149 -9.13 0.04 -22.87
CA GLY A 149 -10.00 -0.75 -21.98
C GLY A 149 -11.32 -1.28 -22.57
N LEU A 150 -11.78 -0.81 -23.74
CA LEU A 150 -13.02 -1.35 -24.34
C LEU A 150 -12.96 -1.74 -25.82
N ASP A 151 -11.82 -1.49 -26.47
CA ASP A 151 -11.51 -1.93 -27.84
C ASP A 151 -9.99 -2.11 -27.99
N GLN A 152 -9.37 -3.05 -27.25
CA GLN A 152 -7.97 -3.41 -27.52
C GLN A 152 -7.84 -3.97 -28.94
N LYS A 153 -6.87 -3.45 -29.71
CA LYS A 153 -6.20 -4.23 -30.76
C LYS A 153 -5.16 -5.11 -30.08
N CYS A 154 -5.02 -6.35 -30.54
CA CYS A 154 -3.88 -7.19 -30.17
C CYS A 154 -2.57 -6.48 -30.52
N ASP A 155 -1.60 -6.51 -29.60
CA ASP A 155 -0.20 -6.22 -29.91
C ASP A 155 0.26 -7.19 -31.02
N ASP A 156 1.06 -6.68 -31.96
CA ASP A 156 1.62 -7.41 -33.11
C ASP A 156 2.48 -8.63 -32.72
N SER A 157 2.69 -8.87 -31.41
CA SER A 157 3.50 -9.97 -30.88
C SER A 157 2.75 -11.05 -30.08
N SER A 158 1.45 -10.88 -29.76
CA SER A 158 0.69 -11.94 -29.04
C SER A 158 -0.75 -12.08 -29.54
N ASN A 159 -1.02 -13.17 -30.24
CA ASN A 159 -2.28 -13.49 -30.92
C ASN A 159 -3.49 -13.81 -30.00
N GLN A 160 -3.60 -13.26 -28.78
CA GLN A 160 -4.66 -13.64 -27.82
C GLN A 160 -5.16 -12.45 -26.98
N CYS A 161 -6.47 -12.43 -26.65
CA CYS A 161 -7.06 -11.47 -25.69
C CYS A 161 -6.59 -11.78 -24.25
N ALA A 162 -6.58 -10.76 -23.38
CA ALA A 162 -6.27 -10.94 -21.95
C ALA A 162 -7.24 -11.93 -21.27
N ALA A 163 -6.78 -12.59 -20.19
CA ALA A 163 -7.56 -13.57 -19.44
C ALA A 163 -8.89 -12.97 -18.96
N GLY A 164 -10.01 -13.64 -19.23
CA GLY A 164 -11.35 -13.13 -18.93
C GLY A 164 -12.06 -12.44 -20.11
N LEU A 165 -11.40 -12.31 -21.27
CA LEU A 165 -11.96 -11.71 -22.48
C LEU A 165 -11.93 -12.70 -23.68
N TYR A 166 -12.83 -12.50 -24.66
CA TYR A 166 -12.92 -13.29 -25.89
C TYR A 166 -12.97 -12.42 -27.15
N CYS A 167 -12.58 -13.00 -28.27
CA CYS A 167 -12.43 -12.29 -29.53
C CYS A 167 -13.70 -12.24 -30.39
N LEU A 168 -14.06 -11.05 -30.87
CA LEU A 168 -15.08 -10.84 -31.90
C LEU A 168 -14.47 -10.42 -33.23
N GLY A 169 -14.63 -11.28 -34.25
CA GLY A 169 -14.29 -11.02 -35.65
C GLY A 169 -12.84 -11.30 -36.01
N PRO A 170 -12.44 -12.58 -36.20
CA PRO A 170 -11.10 -12.94 -36.62
C PRO A 170 -10.81 -12.52 -38.07
N ARG A 171 -9.60 -12.02 -38.36
CA ARG A 171 -9.07 -11.89 -39.73
C ARG A 171 -7.90 -12.83 -39.94
N SER A 172 -7.97 -13.64 -40.99
CA SER A 172 -6.87 -14.52 -41.40
C SER A 172 -5.71 -13.70 -41.96
N THR A 173 -4.49 -13.98 -41.51
CA THR A 173 -3.26 -13.43 -42.08
C THR A 173 -2.63 -14.43 -43.07
N PRO A 174 -1.71 -13.97 -43.94
CA PRO A 174 -1.09 -14.81 -44.97
C PRO A 174 -0.34 -16.04 -44.44
N ASP A 175 0.03 -16.03 -43.16
CA ASP A 175 0.83 -17.07 -42.49
C ASP A 175 -0.05 -18.16 -41.86
N GLY A 176 -1.37 -18.09 -42.03
CA GLY A 176 -2.34 -19.02 -41.44
C GLY A 176 -2.77 -18.67 -40.01
N GLY A 177 -2.31 -17.55 -39.45
CA GLY A 177 -2.74 -17.03 -38.15
C GLY A 177 -4.08 -16.28 -38.21
N GLN A 178 -4.80 -16.24 -37.08
CA GLN A 178 -5.99 -15.40 -36.92
C GLN A 178 -5.67 -14.21 -36.01
N THR A 179 -6.05 -13.01 -36.43
CA THR A 179 -5.91 -11.76 -35.64
C THR A 179 -7.26 -11.32 -35.10
N CYS A 180 -7.30 -10.88 -33.83
CA CYS A 180 -8.54 -10.46 -33.18
C CYS A 180 -8.87 -8.98 -33.43
N ARG A 181 -10.12 -8.68 -33.80
CA ARG A 181 -10.56 -7.30 -34.08
C ARG A 181 -11.06 -6.54 -32.84
N VAL A 182 -11.77 -7.21 -31.91
CA VAL A 182 -12.30 -6.62 -30.67
C VAL A 182 -12.35 -7.68 -29.57
N CYS A 183 -11.83 -7.40 -28.37
CA CYS A 183 -11.95 -8.27 -27.20
C CYS A 183 -13.15 -7.85 -26.30
N LYS A 184 -13.98 -8.80 -25.82
CA LYS A 184 -15.16 -8.58 -24.95
C LYS A 184 -15.18 -9.53 -23.73
N PRO A 185 -15.93 -9.25 -22.63
CA PRO A 185 -15.93 -10.10 -21.44
C PRO A 185 -16.56 -11.49 -21.63
N LEU A 186 -16.02 -12.50 -20.95
CA LEU A 186 -16.61 -13.84 -20.84
C LEU A 186 -17.91 -13.83 -19.99
N ARG A 187 -18.83 -14.77 -20.25
CA ARG A 187 -20.11 -14.87 -19.52
C ARG A 187 -19.98 -15.61 -18.19
N THR A 188 -20.70 -15.15 -17.16
CA THR A 188 -20.74 -15.79 -15.83
C THR A 188 -21.75 -16.95 -15.79
N LEU A 189 -21.78 -17.69 -14.67
CA LEU A 189 -22.71 -18.81 -14.43
C LEU A 189 -24.16 -18.38 -14.71
N GLY A 190 -24.88 -19.15 -15.54
CA GLY A 190 -26.25 -18.86 -15.95
C GLY A 190 -26.40 -17.84 -17.09
N GLY A 191 -25.30 -17.25 -17.58
CA GLY A 191 -25.33 -16.34 -18.73
C GLY A 191 -25.57 -17.07 -20.05
N ASP A 192 -26.31 -16.44 -20.96
CA ASP A 192 -26.59 -16.97 -22.30
C ASP A 192 -25.31 -17.06 -23.14
N CYS A 193 -25.07 -18.23 -23.70
CA CYS A 193 -23.89 -18.58 -24.48
C CYS A 193 -24.23 -19.05 -25.90
N VAL A 194 -25.51 -19.05 -26.29
CA VAL A 194 -25.98 -19.58 -27.59
C VAL A 194 -26.92 -18.60 -28.31
N ASP A 195 -26.33 -17.66 -29.07
CA ASP A 195 -26.87 -17.08 -30.32
C ASP A 195 -25.81 -16.10 -30.92
N PRO A 196 -25.78 -15.82 -32.23
CA PRO A 196 -24.56 -15.33 -32.86
C PRO A 196 -24.24 -13.85 -32.52
N PRO A 197 -22.99 -13.57 -32.15
CA PRO A 197 -21.84 -14.48 -32.09
C PRO A 197 -21.79 -15.31 -30.79
N HIS A 198 -21.51 -16.62 -30.90
CA HIS A 198 -21.28 -17.54 -29.77
C HIS A 198 -20.30 -16.92 -28.76
N VAL A 199 -20.79 -16.71 -27.53
CA VAL A 199 -20.03 -16.06 -26.48
C VAL A 199 -19.48 -17.12 -25.51
N PRO A 200 -18.16 -17.23 -25.33
CA PRO A 200 -17.58 -18.20 -24.43
C PRO A 200 -17.84 -17.85 -22.95
N CYS A 201 -17.96 -18.90 -22.16
CA CYS A 201 -18.19 -18.82 -20.72
C CYS A 201 -16.88 -18.56 -19.95
N GLY A 202 -17.02 -17.98 -18.76
CA GLY A 202 -15.92 -17.66 -17.86
C GLY A 202 -15.20 -18.92 -17.33
N PRO A 203 -14.04 -18.75 -16.69
CA PRO A 203 -13.26 -19.84 -16.13
C PRO A 203 -14.11 -20.75 -15.22
N GLY A 204 -13.97 -22.07 -15.38
CA GLY A 204 -14.72 -23.06 -14.59
C GLY A 204 -16.14 -23.35 -15.08
N LEU A 205 -16.53 -22.81 -16.24
CA LEU A 205 -17.86 -22.98 -16.84
C LEU A 205 -17.76 -23.45 -18.30
N PHE A 206 -18.73 -24.24 -18.75
CA PHE A 206 -18.91 -24.62 -20.15
C PHE A 206 -20.25 -24.12 -20.69
N CYS A 207 -20.34 -23.93 -22.00
CA CYS A 207 -21.62 -23.60 -22.64
C CYS A 207 -22.44 -24.87 -22.82
N ASN A 208 -23.52 -25.03 -22.04
CA ASN A 208 -24.41 -26.17 -22.19
C ASN A 208 -25.34 -25.92 -23.39
N THR A 209 -25.00 -26.54 -24.52
CA THR A 209 -25.71 -26.44 -25.80
C THR A 209 -27.16 -26.91 -25.76
N THR A 210 -27.55 -27.70 -24.76
CA THR A 210 -28.94 -28.12 -24.56
C THR A 210 -29.77 -27.02 -23.89
N THR A 211 -29.16 -26.25 -22.98
CA THR A 211 -29.86 -25.22 -22.19
C THR A 211 -29.64 -23.79 -22.70
N GLY A 212 -28.64 -23.56 -23.54
CA GLY A 212 -28.28 -22.23 -24.02
C GLY A 212 -27.43 -21.40 -23.04
N ALA A 213 -27.10 -21.92 -21.85
CA ALA A 213 -26.49 -21.15 -20.78
C ALA A 213 -25.15 -21.73 -20.29
N CYS A 214 -24.32 -20.85 -19.71
CA CYS A 214 -23.08 -21.23 -19.04
C CYS A 214 -23.37 -22.04 -17.77
N ALA A 215 -22.89 -23.28 -17.72
CA ALA A 215 -23.03 -24.22 -16.62
C ALA A 215 -21.67 -24.61 -16.04
N GLY A 216 -21.65 -25.12 -14.79
CA GLY A 216 -20.41 -25.58 -14.15
C GLY A 216 -19.83 -26.81 -14.83
N LEU A 217 -18.49 -26.90 -14.90
CA LEU A 217 -17.78 -28.03 -15.51
C LEU A 217 -18.20 -29.39 -14.90
N LEU A 218 -18.32 -30.38 -15.76
CA LEU A 218 -18.76 -31.73 -15.46
C LEU A 218 -17.66 -32.55 -14.75
N ALA A 219 -18.05 -33.30 -13.71
CA ALA A 219 -17.14 -34.18 -12.98
C ALA A 219 -16.76 -35.43 -13.81
N SER A 220 -15.69 -36.13 -13.42
CA SER A 220 -15.25 -37.36 -14.08
C SER A 220 -16.35 -38.43 -14.12
N GLY A 221 -16.49 -39.11 -15.26
CA GLY A 221 -17.54 -40.08 -15.54
C GLY A 221 -18.86 -39.50 -16.08
N ALA A 222 -19.05 -38.18 -16.02
CA ALA A 222 -20.21 -37.53 -16.62
C ALA A 222 -20.12 -37.53 -18.15
N THR A 223 -21.26 -37.66 -18.82
CA THR A 223 -21.34 -37.62 -20.29
C THR A 223 -20.99 -36.22 -20.78
N CYS A 224 -20.06 -36.14 -21.71
CA CYS A 224 -19.57 -34.88 -22.29
C CYS A 224 -19.67 -34.92 -23.81
N GLN A 225 -19.67 -33.75 -24.45
CA GLN A 225 -19.71 -33.63 -25.91
C GLN A 225 -18.48 -32.94 -26.49
N GLN A 226 -17.74 -32.19 -25.68
CA GLN A 226 -16.50 -31.52 -26.06
C GLN A 226 -15.53 -31.47 -24.87
N TRP A 227 -14.23 -31.30 -25.15
CA TRP A 227 -13.19 -31.30 -24.12
C TRP A 227 -13.42 -30.28 -23.00
N GLY A 228 -13.92 -29.10 -23.37
CA GLY A 228 -14.18 -27.99 -22.46
C GLY A 228 -15.37 -28.19 -21.53
N ASP A 229 -16.15 -29.26 -21.65
CA ASP A 229 -17.28 -29.52 -20.74
C ASP A 229 -16.80 -30.03 -19.38
N CYS A 230 -15.60 -30.63 -19.32
CA CYS A 230 -15.13 -31.43 -18.20
C CYS A 230 -14.22 -30.65 -17.25
N GLN A 231 -14.32 -30.91 -15.94
CA GLN A 231 -13.39 -30.37 -14.94
C GLN A 231 -11.94 -30.80 -15.20
N SER A 232 -11.78 -32.01 -15.76
CA SER A 232 -10.48 -32.52 -16.18
C SER A 232 -9.92 -31.81 -17.42
N GLY A 233 -10.72 -30.96 -18.09
CA GLY A 233 -10.41 -30.37 -19.39
C GLY A 233 -10.33 -31.39 -20.53
N PHE A 234 -10.83 -32.61 -20.33
CA PHE A 234 -10.75 -33.69 -21.32
C PHE A 234 -12.02 -34.54 -21.33
N CYS A 235 -12.64 -34.60 -22.51
CA CYS A 235 -13.73 -35.50 -22.84
C CYS A 235 -13.15 -36.64 -23.67
N ASN A 236 -13.17 -37.86 -23.13
CA ASN A 236 -12.71 -39.03 -23.86
C ASN A 236 -13.74 -39.35 -24.94
N PHE A 237 -13.47 -38.98 -26.18
CA PHE A 237 -14.38 -39.23 -27.31
C PHE A 237 -14.54 -40.72 -27.65
N GLY A 238 -13.69 -41.57 -27.08
CA GLY A 238 -13.85 -43.01 -27.16
C GLY A 238 -15.01 -43.53 -26.32
N THR A 239 -15.31 -42.89 -25.19
CA THR A 239 -16.35 -43.28 -24.22
C THR A 239 -17.45 -42.22 -24.05
N MET A 240 -17.28 -41.04 -24.66
CA MET A 240 -18.12 -39.84 -24.51
C MET A 240 -18.29 -39.41 -23.03
N ALA A 241 -17.24 -39.60 -22.22
CA ALA A 241 -17.25 -39.31 -20.79
C ALA A 241 -16.04 -38.46 -20.35
N CYS A 242 -16.25 -37.63 -19.32
CA CYS A 242 -15.20 -36.82 -18.73
C CYS A 242 -14.17 -37.72 -18.06
N ASP A 243 -12.91 -37.62 -18.49
CA ASP A 243 -11.85 -38.54 -18.10
C ASP A 243 -10.67 -37.74 -17.52
N PRO A 244 -10.17 -38.06 -16.31
CA PRO A 244 -8.99 -37.41 -15.75
C PRO A 244 -7.67 -37.84 -16.44
N GLY A 245 -7.67 -38.95 -17.19
CA GLY A 245 -6.52 -39.48 -17.94
C GLY A 245 -6.27 -38.80 -19.30
N GLY A 246 -5.61 -39.52 -20.21
CA GLY A 246 -5.22 -39.05 -21.55
C GLY A 246 -3.97 -38.17 -21.58
N LYS A 247 -3.18 -38.15 -20.51
CA LYS A 247 -1.92 -37.41 -20.37
C LYS A 247 -0.74 -38.24 -20.88
N ALA A 248 0.40 -37.61 -21.10
CA ALA A 248 1.61 -38.32 -21.56
C ALA A 248 1.93 -39.52 -20.64
N GLY A 249 2.07 -40.71 -21.22
CA GLY A 249 2.28 -41.98 -20.53
C GLY A 249 1.00 -42.76 -20.17
N ASP A 250 -0.19 -42.20 -20.34
CA ASP A 250 -1.45 -42.93 -20.08
C ASP A 250 -1.73 -43.94 -21.19
N ALA A 251 -2.27 -45.10 -20.83
CA ALA A 251 -2.64 -46.13 -21.80
C ALA A 251 -3.75 -45.63 -22.74
N CYS A 252 -3.60 -45.92 -24.03
CA CYS A 252 -4.55 -45.55 -25.07
C CYS A 252 -4.69 -46.66 -26.10
N THR A 253 -5.85 -46.73 -26.73
CA THR A 253 -6.13 -47.69 -27.81
C THR A 253 -6.33 -47.01 -29.15
N LYS A 254 -6.62 -45.71 -29.13
CA LYS A 254 -6.81 -44.86 -30.30
C LYS A 254 -6.43 -43.42 -29.98
N PRO A 255 -6.14 -42.59 -31.01
CA PRO A 255 -5.80 -41.18 -30.83
C PRO A 255 -6.77 -40.38 -29.94
N GLY A 256 -8.06 -40.69 -30.00
CA GLY A 256 -9.11 -40.01 -29.22
C GLY A 256 -9.10 -40.28 -27.71
N ASP A 257 -8.28 -41.23 -27.24
CA ASP A 257 -8.08 -41.52 -25.82
C ASP A 257 -7.02 -40.58 -25.20
N CYS A 258 -6.31 -39.79 -26.04
CA CYS A 258 -5.23 -38.90 -25.63
C CYS A 258 -5.59 -37.44 -25.83
N ARG A 259 -5.18 -36.58 -24.88
CA ARG A 259 -5.44 -35.14 -24.90
C ARG A 259 -4.83 -34.42 -26.09
N ASN A 260 -3.68 -34.88 -26.56
CA ASN A 260 -2.99 -34.36 -27.74
C ASN A 260 -3.36 -35.09 -29.03
N GLY A 261 -4.33 -36.00 -28.99
CA GLY A 261 -4.78 -36.75 -30.15
C GLY A 261 -3.71 -37.68 -30.72
N TYR A 262 -2.73 -38.11 -29.92
CA TYR A 262 -1.69 -39.04 -30.36
C TYR A 262 -1.49 -40.15 -29.34
N CYS A 263 -1.64 -41.38 -29.83
CA CYS A 263 -1.35 -42.61 -29.13
C CYS A 263 -0.13 -43.24 -29.82
N ASP A 264 0.95 -43.41 -29.08
CA ASP A 264 2.19 -43.94 -29.62
C ASP A 264 2.09 -45.43 -29.96
N SER A 265 3.12 -45.97 -30.61
CA SER A 265 3.18 -47.38 -31.01
C SER A 265 3.22 -48.37 -29.84
N THR A 266 3.42 -47.89 -28.61
CA THR A 266 3.41 -48.68 -27.37
C THR A 266 2.06 -48.64 -26.66
N ASN A 267 1.04 -48.02 -27.26
CA ASN A 267 -0.29 -47.79 -26.72
C ASN A 267 -0.30 -46.82 -25.53
N HIS A 268 0.54 -45.78 -25.57
CA HIS A 268 0.53 -44.71 -24.57
C HIS A 268 0.41 -43.32 -25.22
N CYS A 269 -0.25 -42.39 -24.54
CA CYS A 269 -0.35 -41.02 -25.00
C CYS A 269 1.03 -40.36 -24.96
N ALA A 270 1.42 -39.66 -26.02
CA ALA A 270 2.74 -39.01 -26.12
C ALA A 270 2.70 -37.82 -27.08
N ASP A 271 3.68 -36.94 -27.05
CA ASP A 271 3.73 -35.82 -28.01
C ASP A 271 4.31 -36.25 -29.35
N ARG A 272 3.82 -35.63 -30.43
CA ARG A 272 4.40 -35.78 -31.77
C ARG A 272 5.82 -35.21 -31.79
N GLN A 273 6.72 -35.94 -32.44
CA GLN A 273 8.14 -35.65 -32.47
C GLN A 273 8.45 -34.48 -33.44
N PRO A 274 9.33 -33.53 -33.05
CA PRO A 274 9.81 -32.48 -33.93
C PRO A 274 10.74 -33.03 -35.01
N ASN A 275 11.05 -32.24 -36.04
CA ASN A 275 12.01 -32.66 -37.07
C ASN A 275 13.37 -33.02 -36.47
N GLY A 276 13.94 -34.15 -36.89
CA GLY A 276 15.11 -34.79 -36.30
C GLY A 276 14.79 -35.84 -35.21
N GLY A 277 13.56 -35.86 -34.67
CA GLY A 277 13.11 -36.87 -33.70
C GLY A 277 12.78 -38.22 -34.34
N PRO A 278 12.82 -39.33 -33.58
CA PRO A 278 12.56 -40.67 -34.12
C PRO A 278 11.08 -40.87 -34.47
N CYS A 279 10.78 -41.62 -35.53
CA CYS A 279 9.42 -41.93 -35.95
C CYS A 279 9.30 -43.31 -36.59
N LEU A 280 8.12 -43.92 -36.49
CA LEU A 280 7.76 -45.17 -37.14
C LEU A 280 6.74 -44.96 -38.28
N SER A 281 5.95 -43.90 -38.17
CA SER A 281 4.98 -43.45 -39.16
C SER A 281 4.96 -41.94 -39.26
N SER A 282 4.47 -41.41 -40.37
CA SER A 282 4.28 -39.98 -40.54
C SER A 282 3.41 -39.37 -39.43
N ALA A 283 2.47 -40.11 -38.84
CA ALA A 283 1.63 -39.61 -37.75
C ALA A 283 2.43 -39.25 -36.49
N ASP A 284 3.63 -39.81 -36.32
CA ASP A 284 4.48 -39.57 -35.15
C ASP A 284 5.16 -38.19 -35.22
N CYS A 285 5.17 -37.55 -36.39
CA CYS A 285 5.86 -36.30 -36.62
C CYS A 285 4.91 -35.10 -36.59
N GLN A 286 5.37 -33.99 -36.02
CA GLN A 286 4.60 -32.73 -35.97
C GLN A 286 4.14 -32.26 -37.35
N GLN A 287 4.95 -32.51 -38.37
CA GLN A 287 4.68 -32.10 -39.75
C GLN A 287 4.12 -33.23 -40.62
N SER A 288 3.71 -34.33 -39.98
CA SER A 288 3.18 -35.52 -40.66
C SER A 288 4.12 -36.09 -41.73
N ASN A 289 5.43 -35.97 -41.53
CA ASN A 289 6.45 -36.42 -42.47
C ASN A 289 7.56 -37.18 -41.73
N CYS A 290 7.40 -38.51 -41.66
CA CYS A 290 8.43 -39.40 -41.18
C CYS A 290 9.21 -39.93 -42.38
N ASP A 291 10.52 -39.72 -42.39
CA ASP A 291 11.36 -40.26 -43.45
C ASP A 291 11.50 -41.79 -43.28
N PRO A 292 11.06 -42.60 -44.26
CA PRO A 292 11.03 -44.04 -44.13
C PRO A 292 12.43 -44.69 -44.12
N GLY A 293 13.47 -43.97 -44.57
CA GLY A 293 14.85 -44.46 -44.59
C GLY A 293 15.57 -44.28 -43.25
N THR A 294 15.51 -43.08 -42.71
CA THR A 294 16.19 -42.67 -41.47
C THR A 294 15.35 -42.91 -40.22
N LYS A 295 14.03 -43.16 -40.37
CA LYS A 295 13.07 -43.23 -39.25
C LYS A 295 13.13 -42.00 -38.37
N THR A 296 13.29 -40.84 -38.99
CA THR A 296 13.30 -39.55 -38.30
C THR A 296 12.37 -38.55 -38.98
N CYS A 297 11.81 -37.65 -38.20
CA CYS A 297 10.88 -36.64 -38.68
C CYS A 297 11.60 -35.59 -39.53
N GLY A 298 11.00 -35.20 -40.65
CA GLY A 298 11.57 -34.22 -41.58
C GLY A 298 12.54 -34.83 -42.60
N LEU A 299 12.75 -34.10 -43.69
CA LEU A 299 13.57 -34.53 -44.82
C LEU A 299 15.06 -34.58 -44.42
N PRO A 300 15.79 -35.64 -44.84
CA PRO A 300 17.20 -35.80 -44.53
C PRO A 300 18.08 -34.80 -45.29
N GLU A 301 19.33 -34.64 -44.84
CA GLU A 301 20.32 -33.80 -45.52
C GLU A 301 20.47 -34.18 -47.01
N GLY A 302 20.47 -33.17 -47.89
CA GLY A 302 20.54 -33.36 -49.35
C GLY A 302 19.19 -33.54 -50.06
N ALA A 303 18.09 -33.79 -49.33
CA ALA A 303 16.75 -33.84 -49.92
C ALA A 303 16.29 -32.46 -50.40
N THR A 304 15.58 -32.40 -51.52
CA THR A 304 15.02 -31.14 -52.04
C THR A 304 13.92 -30.59 -51.12
N CYS A 305 14.00 -29.30 -50.83
CA CYS A 305 13.13 -28.61 -49.89
C CYS A 305 12.64 -27.29 -50.47
N SER A 306 11.46 -26.87 -50.01
CA SER A 306 10.83 -25.60 -50.36
C SER A 306 10.89 -24.59 -49.21
N SER A 307 11.00 -25.08 -47.98
CA SER A 307 11.14 -24.26 -46.77
C SER A 307 11.95 -24.99 -45.72
N SER A 308 12.59 -24.24 -44.82
CA SER A 308 13.37 -24.79 -43.70
C SER A 308 12.55 -25.68 -42.80
N GLY A 309 11.23 -25.45 -42.73
CA GLY A 309 10.30 -26.29 -41.99
C GLY A 309 10.32 -27.74 -42.45
N GLN A 310 10.61 -28.06 -43.72
CA GLN A 310 10.56 -29.44 -44.23
C GLN A 310 11.80 -30.28 -43.88
N CYS A 311 12.86 -29.65 -43.39
CA CYS A 311 14.17 -30.28 -43.18
C CYS A 311 14.40 -30.65 -41.72
N GLN A 312 15.28 -31.62 -41.49
CA GLN A 312 15.84 -31.90 -40.16
C GLN A 312 16.69 -30.72 -39.62
N GLY A 313 17.26 -29.90 -40.50
CA GLY A 313 17.97 -28.67 -40.14
C GLY A 313 17.33 -27.42 -40.75
N TYR A 314 17.85 -26.95 -41.88
CA TYR A 314 17.30 -25.80 -42.62
C TYR A 314 17.34 -26.05 -44.13
N CYS A 315 16.57 -25.28 -44.89
CA CYS A 315 16.56 -25.36 -46.34
C CYS A 315 17.49 -24.29 -46.91
N ASP A 316 18.48 -24.68 -47.72
CA ASP A 316 19.39 -23.71 -48.34
C ASP A 316 18.68 -22.95 -49.47
N SER A 317 18.03 -21.84 -49.09
CA SER A 317 17.30 -20.94 -49.98
C SER A 317 18.21 -20.14 -50.92
N SER A 318 19.52 -20.09 -50.62
CA SER A 318 20.53 -19.33 -51.38
C SER A 318 21.25 -20.16 -52.45
N GLY A 319 20.97 -21.47 -52.54
CA GLY A 319 21.68 -22.40 -53.41
C GLY A 319 20.81 -23.53 -53.96
N SER A 320 21.14 -24.77 -53.59
CA SER A 320 20.62 -26.01 -54.18
C SER A 320 19.16 -26.35 -53.86
N ARG A 321 18.46 -25.56 -53.02
CA ARG A 321 17.15 -25.92 -52.44
C ARG A 321 17.14 -27.32 -51.83
N THR A 322 18.20 -27.64 -51.09
CA THR A 322 18.32 -28.91 -50.37
C THR A 322 18.46 -28.69 -48.87
N CYS A 323 18.00 -29.66 -48.09
CA CYS A 323 18.13 -29.65 -46.65
C CYS A 323 19.60 -29.72 -46.24
N LYS A 324 19.99 -28.89 -45.27
CA LYS A 324 21.32 -28.84 -44.65
C LYS A 324 21.21 -28.84 -43.13
N SER A 325 22.28 -29.30 -42.48
CA SER A 325 22.42 -29.31 -41.03
C SER A 325 22.56 -27.89 -40.44
N ALA A 326 21.85 -27.58 -39.35
CA ALA A 326 21.91 -26.27 -38.69
C ALA A 326 23.20 -26.09 -37.88
N ALA A 327 23.79 -24.89 -37.95
CA ALA A 327 25.06 -24.53 -37.33
C ALA A 327 24.93 -24.27 -35.81
N ALA A 328 25.89 -24.75 -35.03
CA ALA A 328 25.93 -24.60 -33.58
C ALA A 328 26.22 -23.16 -33.12
N LEU A 329 26.01 -22.89 -31.83
CA LEU A 329 26.39 -21.60 -31.22
C LEU A 329 27.89 -21.32 -31.45
N GLY A 330 28.21 -20.07 -31.82
CA GLY A 330 29.57 -19.62 -32.16
C GLY A 330 29.98 -19.84 -33.63
N ALA A 331 29.22 -20.60 -34.42
CA ALA A 331 29.50 -20.79 -35.84
C ALA A 331 29.08 -19.56 -36.67
N SER A 332 29.78 -19.29 -37.77
CA SER A 332 29.44 -18.19 -38.67
C SER A 332 28.09 -18.41 -39.36
N CYS A 333 27.32 -17.34 -39.53
CA CYS A 333 26.01 -17.37 -40.15
C CYS A 333 25.76 -16.13 -41.02
N THR A 334 24.90 -16.29 -42.02
CA THR A 334 24.44 -15.20 -42.89
C THR A 334 23.01 -14.78 -42.60
N ASP A 335 22.22 -15.69 -42.03
CA ASP A 335 20.83 -15.53 -41.66
C ASP A 335 20.51 -16.42 -40.46
N SER A 336 19.39 -16.11 -39.79
CA SER A 336 18.96 -16.76 -38.57
C SER A 336 18.59 -18.23 -38.74
N ASP A 337 18.08 -18.64 -39.91
CA ASP A 337 17.59 -20.00 -40.15
C ASP A 337 18.69 -21.05 -40.13
N ARG A 338 19.92 -20.62 -40.47
CA ARG A 338 21.14 -21.43 -40.43
C ARG A 338 21.59 -21.79 -39.03
N CYS A 339 21.13 -21.07 -38.01
CA CYS A 339 21.56 -21.29 -36.64
C CYS A 339 20.62 -22.27 -35.91
N GLN A 340 21.19 -23.17 -35.10
CA GLN A 340 20.42 -23.98 -34.16
C GLN A 340 19.63 -23.11 -33.18
N SER A 341 20.20 -21.96 -32.77
CA SER A 341 19.53 -20.95 -31.93
C SER A 341 18.46 -20.14 -32.67
N LYS A 342 18.30 -20.34 -33.98
CA LYS A 342 17.46 -19.52 -34.85
C LYS A 342 17.79 -18.02 -34.80
N TYR A 343 19.02 -17.66 -34.42
CA TYR A 343 19.44 -16.27 -34.38
C TYR A 343 20.91 -16.08 -34.76
N CYS A 344 21.12 -15.26 -35.78
CA CYS A 344 22.42 -14.86 -36.27
C CYS A 344 22.73 -13.41 -35.82
N HIS A 345 23.83 -13.19 -35.09
CA HIS A 345 24.17 -11.87 -34.57
C HIS A 345 24.35 -10.86 -35.73
N PRO A 346 23.69 -9.68 -35.71
CA PRO A 346 23.72 -8.73 -36.82
C PRO A 346 25.12 -8.24 -37.20
N SER A 347 25.93 -7.89 -36.19
CA SER A 347 27.30 -7.38 -36.35
C SER A 347 28.36 -8.49 -36.48
N ASN A 348 28.35 -9.47 -35.57
CA ASN A 348 29.41 -10.48 -35.46
C ASN A 348 29.23 -11.66 -36.44
N LYS A 349 28.08 -11.77 -37.11
CA LYS A 349 27.76 -12.83 -38.09
C LYS A 349 28.04 -14.24 -37.56
N VAL A 350 27.73 -14.47 -36.28
CA VAL A 350 27.85 -15.76 -35.61
C VAL A 350 26.53 -16.13 -34.93
N CYS A 351 26.25 -17.43 -34.83
CA CYS A 351 25.07 -17.94 -34.16
C CYS A 351 25.19 -17.69 -32.66
N VAL A 352 24.26 -16.92 -32.10
CA VAL A 352 24.27 -16.54 -30.67
C VAL A 352 22.94 -16.86 -30.01
N LYS A 353 22.92 -16.88 -28.68
CA LYS A 353 21.72 -17.07 -27.87
C LYS A 353 21.07 -15.70 -27.59
N GLN A 354 19.75 -15.60 -27.79
CA GLN A 354 18.99 -14.40 -27.43
C GLN A 354 18.59 -14.42 -25.96
N CYS A 355 18.48 -13.25 -25.32
CA CYS A 355 18.16 -13.14 -23.89
C CYS A 355 16.82 -13.79 -23.51
N GLY A 356 15.85 -13.86 -24.43
CA GLY A 356 14.56 -14.55 -24.23
C GLY A 356 14.66 -16.08 -24.04
N GLN A 357 15.83 -16.68 -24.33
CA GLN A 357 16.13 -18.09 -24.09
C GLN A 357 16.92 -18.31 -22.77
N GLY A 358 17.08 -17.25 -21.97
CA GLY A 358 17.86 -17.22 -20.72
C GLY A 358 19.37 -17.15 -20.94
N CYS A 359 20.06 -16.16 -20.36
CA CYS A 359 21.52 -16.11 -20.39
C CYS A 359 22.16 -17.06 -19.38
N ALA A 360 23.42 -17.45 -19.58
CA ALA A 360 24.12 -18.27 -18.61
C ALA A 360 24.36 -17.48 -17.31
N ALA A 361 24.52 -18.18 -16.19
CA ALA A 361 24.78 -17.54 -14.91
C ALA A 361 26.06 -16.69 -14.99
N GLY A 362 25.92 -15.39 -14.71
CA GLY A 362 27.02 -14.42 -14.78
C GLY A 362 27.14 -13.67 -16.11
N GLU A 363 26.22 -13.85 -17.07
CA GLU A 363 26.13 -13.04 -18.29
C GLU A 363 25.05 -11.95 -18.16
N TYR A 364 25.23 -10.82 -18.86
CA TYR A 364 24.24 -9.75 -18.97
C TYR A 364 23.68 -9.66 -20.40
N CYS A 365 22.53 -9.02 -20.54
CA CYS A 365 21.94 -8.77 -21.86
C CYS A 365 22.54 -7.48 -22.43
N ASP A 366 23.27 -7.58 -23.52
CA ASP A 366 23.85 -6.40 -24.16
C ASP A 366 22.80 -5.56 -24.89
N SER A 367 23.21 -4.40 -25.41
CA SER A 367 22.33 -3.47 -26.15
C SER A 367 21.71 -4.06 -27.42
N TYR A 368 22.14 -5.25 -27.86
CA TYR A 368 21.61 -5.96 -29.03
C TYR A 368 20.67 -7.12 -28.66
N GLY A 369 20.39 -7.33 -27.36
CA GLY A 369 19.51 -8.41 -26.91
C GLY A 369 20.20 -9.77 -26.91
N THR A 370 21.53 -9.80 -26.80
CA THR A 370 22.33 -11.03 -26.78
C THR A 370 23.09 -11.18 -25.46
N CYS A 371 23.33 -12.42 -25.06
CA CYS A 371 24.03 -12.71 -23.81
C CYS A 371 25.53 -12.42 -23.96
N ALA A 372 26.07 -11.60 -23.07
CA ALA A 372 27.48 -11.18 -23.04
C ALA A 372 28.08 -11.29 -21.63
N ALA A 373 29.39 -11.52 -21.55
CA ALA A 373 30.10 -11.58 -20.27
C ALA A 373 30.38 -10.16 -19.71
N PRO A 374 30.20 -9.90 -18.40
CA PRO A 374 30.52 -8.62 -17.77
C PRO A 374 32.01 -8.28 -17.91
N LYS A 375 32.28 -7.01 -18.19
CA LYS A 375 33.62 -6.46 -18.44
C LYS A 375 34.40 -6.33 -17.14
N SER A 376 35.70 -6.60 -17.20
CA SER A 376 36.62 -6.43 -16.08
C SER A 376 36.90 -4.95 -15.77
N ASP A 377 37.32 -4.66 -14.54
CA ASP A 377 37.76 -3.32 -14.14
C ASP A 377 38.83 -2.77 -15.09
N GLY A 378 38.71 -1.49 -15.44
CA GLY A 378 39.52 -0.78 -16.44
C GLY A 378 38.94 -0.79 -17.87
N SER A 379 37.93 -1.62 -18.14
CA SER A 379 37.28 -1.66 -19.46
C SER A 379 36.34 -0.47 -19.66
N SER A 380 36.18 -0.01 -20.90
CA SER A 380 35.20 1.04 -21.21
C SER A 380 33.76 0.53 -21.03
N CYS A 381 32.93 1.28 -20.34
CA CYS A 381 31.52 1.02 -20.08
C CYS A 381 30.68 2.25 -20.41
N ARG A 382 29.39 2.06 -20.65
CA ARG A 382 28.39 3.14 -20.67
C ARG A 382 27.43 2.99 -19.50
N ASP A 383 27.12 1.74 -19.16
CA ASP A 383 26.20 1.41 -18.07
C ASP A 383 26.89 0.55 -17.00
N PRO A 384 26.53 0.70 -15.70
CA PRO A 384 27.14 -0.04 -14.61
C PRO A 384 26.99 -1.56 -14.70
N GLU A 385 25.93 -2.05 -15.35
CA GLU A 385 25.65 -3.48 -15.54
C GLU A 385 26.62 -4.16 -16.51
N GLU A 386 27.35 -3.37 -17.32
CA GLU A 386 28.41 -3.88 -18.17
C GLU A 386 29.66 -4.29 -17.39
N CYS A 387 29.78 -3.91 -16.11
CA CYS A 387 30.98 -4.07 -15.29
C CYS A 387 30.82 -5.18 -14.25
N GLN A 388 31.85 -6.01 -14.08
CA GLN A 388 31.92 -7.01 -13.00
C GLN A 388 31.76 -6.38 -11.60
N SER A 389 32.22 -5.14 -11.45
CA SER A 389 32.10 -4.34 -10.23
C SER A 389 30.72 -3.68 -10.03
N GLY A 390 29.84 -3.73 -11.03
CA GLY A 390 28.54 -3.05 -11.00
C GLY A 390 28.65 -1.52 -10.95
N PHE A 391 29.80 -0.96 -11.35
CA PHE A 391 30.07 0.48 -11.32
C PHE A 391 30.92 0.91 -12.51
N CYS A 392 30.38 1.85 -13.27
CA CYS A 392 31.08 2.60 -14.31
C CYS A 392 31.43 3.98 -13.74
N ASN A 393 32.71 4.35 -13.72
CA ASN A 393 33.14 5.63 -13.18
C ASN A 393 32.92 6.77 -14.19
N ASP A 394 33.10 8.02 -13.74
CA ASP A 394 32.94 9.23 -14.58
C ASP A 394 33.92 9.33 -15.78
N ASN A 395 34.91 8.44 -15.87
CA ASN A 395 35.80 8.31 -17.03
C ASN A 395 35.35 7.19 -17.98
N ASP A 396 34.09 6.74 -17.88
CA ASP A 396 33.51 5.65 -18.65
C ASP A 396 34.28 4.33 -18.49
N GLN A 397 34.83 4.05 -17.30
CA GLN A 397 35.59 2.83 -17.02
C GLN A 397 35.01 2.02 -15.86
N CYS A 398 34.96 0.69 -16.04
CA CYS A 398 34.57 -0.23 -14.99
C CYS A 398 35.54 -0.11 -13.83
N ALA A 399 35.04 0.08 -12.62
CA ALA A 399 35.88 0.25 -11.44
C ALA A 399 35.16 -0.21 -10.18
N LYS A 400 35.93 -0.57 -9.14
CA LYS A 400 35.35 -0.80 -7.82
C LYS A 400 34.77 0.50 -7.23
N ARG A 401 33.51 0.46 -6.79
CA ARG A 401 32.83 1.61 -6.18
C ARG A 401 33.54 2.06 -4.88
N PRO A 402 33.93 3.34 -4.72
CA PRO A 402 34.66 3.84 -3.55
C PRO A 402 33.88 3.70 -2.23
N GLY A 403 34.54 3.22 -1.18
CA GLY A 403 34.01 3.12 0.17
C GLY A 403 34.16 4.43 0.96
N ILE A 404 33.46 4.56 2.09
CA ILE A 404 33.66 5.69 3.03
C ILE A 404 35.14 5.73 3.48
N GLY A 405 35.80 6.87 3.23
CA GLY A 405 37.23 7.10 3.46
C GLY A 405 38.11 7.03 2.21
N ASP A 406 37.63 6.41 1.13
CA ASP A 406 38.37 6.27 -0.13
C ASP A 406 38.37 7.58 -0.95
N ALA A 407 39.29 7.67 -1.90
CA ALA A 407 39.33 8.77 -2.86
C ALA A 407 38.14 8.69 -3.82
N CYS A 408 37.57 9.84 -4.15
CA CYS A 408 36.43 9.96 -5.06
C CYS A 408 36.56 11.21 -5.93
N ALA A 409 35.83 11.23 -7.05
CA ALA A 409 35.80 12.36 -7.98
C ALA A 409 34.38 12.94 -8.15
N GLY A 410 33.35 12.09 -8.14
CA GLY A 410 31.94 12.44 -8.32
C GLY A 410 31.16 12.50 -7.01
N TYR A 411 30.16 13.39 -6.97
CA TYR A 411 29.37 13.70 -5.76
C TYR A 411 28.61 12.48 -5.17
N SER A 412 28.29 11.47 -6.00
CA SER A 412 27.47 10.30 -5.65
C SER A 412 28.20 8.95 -5.72
N ASP A 413 29.53 8.95 -5.79
CA ASP A 413 30.32 7.74 -6.04
C ASP A 413 30.36 6.79 -4.83
N CYS A 414 30.13 7.32 -3.64
CA CYS A 414 30.50 6.72 -2.38
C CYS A 414 29.47 5.71 -1.81
N SER A 415 29.96 4.57 -1.32
CA SER A 415 29.16 3.47 -0.74
C SER A 415 29.60 3.08 0.69
N PRO A 416 28.69 2.59 1.56
CA PRO A 416 27.24 2.62 1.46
C PRO A 416 26.72 3.99 1.93
N LYS A 417 26.20 4.80 0.99
CA LYS A 417 25.68 6.16 1.20
C LYS A 417 26.68 7.15 1.81
N GLY A 418 27.51 7.73 0.95
CA GLY A 418 28.31 8.92 1.27
C GLY A 418 28.26 9.94 0.14
N LEU A 419 28.89 11.09 0.35
CA LEU A 419 29.15 12.09 -0.69
C LEU A 419 30.64 12.35 -0.82
N CYS A 420 31.08 12.74 -2.01
CA CYS A 420 32.47 13.09 -2.21
C CYS A 420 32.73 14.52 -1.71
N SER A 421 33.40 14.62 -0.55
CA SER A 421 33.75 15.91 0.06
C SER A 421 35.25 16.00 0.23
N GLY A 422 35.86 17.04 -0.35
CA GLY A 422 37.32 17.21 -0.31
C GLY A 422 38.09 16.07 -0.99
N GLY A 423 37.50 15.44 -2.01
CA GLY A 423 38.10 14.31 -2.74
C GLY A 423 38.11 12.99 -1.98
N LYS A 424 37.37 12.91 -0.86
CA LYS A 424 37.18 11.68 -0.09
C LYS A 424 35.71 11.40 0.13
N CYS A 425 35.38 10.12 0.13
CA CYS A 425 34.05 9.66 0.48
C CYS A 425 33.80 9.88 1.96
N VAL A 426 32.83 10.73 2.28
CA VAL A 426 32.39 10.97 3.65
C VAL A 426 30.93 10.57 3.80
N ALA A 427 30.52 10.14 5.00
CA ALA A 427 29.12 9.85 5.28
C ALA A 427 28.29 11.15 5.23
N PHE A 428 27.00 11.03 4.89
CA PHE A 428 26.06 12.16 5.02
C PHE A 428 25.94 12.60 6.48
N ALA A 429 25.85 13.92 6.70
CA ALA A 429 25.60 14.47 8.02
C ALA A 429 24.16 14.14 8.48
N LYS A 430 24.04 13.75 9.75
CA LYS A 430 22.76 13.36 10.39
C LYS A 430 21.95 14.60 10.79
N PRO A 431 20.65 14.44 11.13
CA PRO A 431 19.84 15.55 11.62
C PRO A 431 20.51 16.26 12.82
N GLY A 432 20.65 17.58 12.74
CA GLY A 432 21.29 18.41 13.75
C GLY A 432 22.83 18.55 13.63
N GLU A 433 23.49 17.78 12.78
CA GLU A 433 24.95 17.88 12.59
C GLU A 433 25.35 19.07 11.71
N ALA A 434 26.59 19.53 11.87
CA ALA A 434 27.14 20.63 11.08
C ALA A 434 27.31 20.23 9.61
N CYS A 435 27.04 21.16 8.71
CA CYS A 435 27.07 20.93 7.27
C CYS A 435 27.56 22.18 6.53
N THR A 436 28.13 21.97 5.34
CA THR A 436 28.75 23.05 4.54
C THR A 436 28.13 23.23 3.15
N GLY A 437 27.38 22.25 2.65
CA GLY A 437 26.71 22.28 1.34
C GLY A 437 25.26 21.81 1.42
N LEU A 438 24.44 22.24 0.45
CA LEU A 438 22.99 22.03 0.46
C LEU A 438 22.60 20.54 0.65
N ASP A 439 23.30 19.66 -0.07
CA ASP A 439 23.05 18.21 -0.10
C ASP A 439 24.04 17.42 0.79
N SER A 440 24.69 18.09 1.75
CA SER A 440 25.63 17.44 2.69
C SER A 440 24.93 16.61 3.77
N CYS A 441 23.61 16.69 3.83
CA CYS A 441 22.76 16.06 4.84
C CYS A 441 22.08 14.81 4.27
N ALA A 442 21.81 13.83 5.12
CA ALA A 442 21.04 12.66 4.71
C ALA A 442 19.60 13.09 4.34
N PRO A 443 19.03 12.66 3.20
CA PRO A 443 17.63 12.93 2.90
C PRO A 443 16.70 12.43 4.01
N PRO A 444 15.63 13.17 4.39
CA PRO A 444 15.09 14.40 3.77
C PRO A 444 15.63 15.74 4.31
N PHE A 445 16.78 15.77 4.99
CA PHE A 445 17.29 16.97 5.65
C PHE A 445 18.15 17.82 4.68
N LEU A 446 18.09 19.15 4.79
CA LEU A 446 18.95 20.06 4.03
C LEU A 446 19.84 20.87 4.97
N CYS A 447 21.01 21.26 4.46
CA CYS A 447 21.90 22.13 5.22
C CYS A 447 21.33 23.54 5.30
N THR A 448 20.87 23.94 6.48
CA THR A 448 20.33 25.28 6.74
C THR A 448 21.01 25.89 7.96
N LYS A 449 21.48 27.13 7.82
CA LYS A 449 22.27 27.83 8.86
C LYS A 449 23.48 27.01 9.37
N GLY A 450 24.09 26.21 8.49
CA GLY A 450 25.23 25.36 8.81
C GLY A 450 24.91 24.11 9.61
N THR A 451 23.63 23.72 9.74
CA THR A 451 23.20 22.48 10.39
C THR A 451 22.16 21.73 9.53
N CYS A 452 22.14 20.40 9.62
CA CYS A 452 21.15 19.60 8.92
C CYS A 452 19.79 19.72 9.60
N GLN A 453 18.85 20.42 8.97
CA GLN A 453 17.50 20.63 9.51
C GLN A 453 16.45 20.06 8.55
N LEU A 454 15.31 19.69 9.13
CA LEU A 454 14.14 19.26 8.36
C LEU A 454 13.57 20.50 7.64
N ILE A 455 13.22 20.38 6.36
CA ILE A 455 12.61 21.48 5.60
C ILE A 455 11.28 21.88 6.26
N SER A 456 11.15 23.15 6.65
CA SER A 456 9.89 23.71 7.13
C SER A 456 9.02 24.15 5.95
N LEU A 457 7.78 23.65 5.89
CA LEU A 457 6.83 23.88 4.77
C LEU A 457 5.84 25.04 5.06
N THR A 458 6.21 26.01 5.90
CA THR A 458 5.32 27.13 6.24
C THR A 458 5.24 28.16 5.11
N CYS A 459 4.04 28.42 4.58
CA CYS A 459 3.75 29.32 3.45
C CYS A 459 3.78 30.84 3.78
N GLU A 460 4.71 31.32 4.60
CA GLU A 460 4.85 32.77 4.87
C GLU A 460 5.89 33.42 3.94
N PRO A 461 5.57 34.55 3.27
CA PRO A 461 6.54 35.24 2.41
C PRO A 461 7.78 35.72 3.20
N ALA A 462 8.95 35.48 2.62
CA ALA A 462 10.23 35.94 3.17
C ALA A 462 10.30 37.47 3.15
N LYS A 463 10.72 38.08 4.27
CA LYS A 463 10.87 39.53 4.36
C LYS A 463 12.15 39.97 3.66
N LEU A 464 12.28 41.27 3.35
CA LEU A 464 13.53 41.83 2.83
C LEU A 464 14.72 41.45 3.72
N GLY A 465 15.76 40.87 3.11
CA GLY A 465 16.95 40.34 3.79
C GLY A 465 16.90 38.86 4.17
N ASP A 466 15.73 38.22 4.14
CA ASP A 466 15.60 36.77 4.37
C ASP A 466 16.05 35.98 3.13
N GLN A 467 16.40 34.70 3.34
CA GLN A 467 16.70 33.79 2.23
C GLN A 467 15.43 33.48 1.45
N CYS A 468 15.52 33.63 0.14
CA CYS A 468 14.51 33.19 -0.79
C CYS A 468 14.98 31.93 -1.50
N THR A 469 14.11 30.94 -1.56
CA THR A 469 14.35 29.69 -2.28
C THR A 469 13.25 29.51 -3.32
N TRP A 470 13.30 28.43 -4.09
CA TRP A 470 12.22 28.09 -5.01
C TRP A 470 10.86 27.88 -4.31
N LEU A 471 10.85 27.56 -3.00
CA LEU A 471 9.64 27.28 -2.22
C LEU A 471 9.24 28.41 -1.26
N GLN A 472 10.08 29.45 -1.10
CA GLN A 472 9.81 30.60 -0.23
C GLN A 472 10.07 31.90 -1.00
N VAL A 473 8.98 32.57 -1.41
CA VAL A 473 9.02 33.81 -2.20
C VAL A 473 9.08 35.05 -1.31
N CYS A 474 9.67 36.12 -1.84
CA CYS A 474 9.73 37.40 -1.15
C CYS A 474 8.35 38.04 -1.04
N ASP A 475 8.17 38.86 -0.01
CA ASP A 475 7.01 39.72 0.14
C ASP A 475 6.83 40.68 -1.07
N ALA A 476 5.70 41.39 -1.13
CA ALA A 476 5.36 42.26 -2.25
C ALA A 476 6.39 43.37 -2.53
N GLN A 477 7.19 43.73 -1.52
CA GLN A 477 8.21 44.78 -1.58
C GLN A 477 9.55 44.26 -2.11
N GLY A 478 9.77 42.94 -2.11
CA GLY A 478 11.02 42.31 -2.51
C GLY A 478 10.96 41.45 -3.78
N TYR A 479 12.12 41.19 -4.38
CA TYR A 479 12.35 40.19 -5.42
C TYR A 479 13.51 39.27 -5.01
N CYS A 480 13.50 38.03 -5.48
CA CYS A 480 14.54 37.06 -5.14
C CYS A 480 15.76 37.22 -6.04
N ASN A 481 16.91 37.60 -5.46
CA ASN A 481 18.18 37.67 -6.18
C ASN A 481 18.87 36.30 -6.25
N VAL A 482 18.39 35.47 -7.19
CA VAL A 482 18.91 34.11 -7.45
C VAL A 482 20.30 34.08 -8.10
N LEU A 483 20.83 35.22 -8.54
CA LEU A 483 22.11 35.27 -9.25
C LEU A 483 23.31 35.55 -8.34
N ASN A 484 23.07 36.01 -7.10
CA ASN A 484 24.16 36.48 -6.24
C ASN A 484 24.10 35.95 -4.80
N SER A 485 22.91 35.77 -4.22
CA SER A 485 22.80 35.51 -2.77
C SER A 485 21.59 34.68 -2.33
N PHE A 486 20.60 34.41 -3.19
CA PHE A 486 19.33 33.78 -2.81
C PHE A 486 18.66 34.52 -1.64
N THR A 487 18.66 35.86 -1.68
CA THR A 487 18.02 36.70 -0.67
C THR A 487 16.99 37.64 -1.27
N CYS A 488 16.00 38.02 -0.45
CA CYS A 488 14.98 38.99 -0.82
C CYS A 488 15.52 40.41 -0.81
N GLU A 489 15.63 41.01 -1.99
CA GLU A 489 16.09 42.39 -2.20
C GLU A 489 14.92 43.30 -2.60
N ALA A 490 15.04 44.61 -2.33
CA ALA A 490 13.96 45.55 -2.64
C ALA A 490 13.74 45.72 -4.15
N LYS A 491 12.47 45.76 -4.57
CA LYS A 491 12.10 46.06 -5.96
C LYS A 491 12.54 47.45 -6.39
N LYS A 492 12.98 47.55 -7.64
CA LYS A 492 13.63 48.71 -8.24
C LYS A 492 12.61 49.65 -8.89
N ALA A 493 12.76 50.95 -8.62
CA ALA A 493 11.90 52.00 -9.16
C ALA A 493 12.14 52.24 -10.66
N SER A 494 11.30 53.08 -11.27
CA SER A 494 11.44 53.44 -12.70
C SER A 494 12.80 54.11 -12.98
N GLY A 495 13.42 53.76 -14.11
CA GLY A 495 14.75 54.22 -14.51
C GLY A 495 15.92 53.38 -13.95
N ALA A 496 15.66 52.44 -13.03
CA ALA A 496 16.70 51.57 -12.49
C ALA A 496 17.05 50.41 -13.43
N SER A 497 18.32 49.98 -13.40
CA SER A 497 18.78 48.85 -14.20
C SER A 497 18.20 47.52 -13.71
N CYS A 498 17.65 46.76 -14.64
CA CYS A 498 17.02 45.46 -14.38
C CYS A 498 17.49 44.42 -15.41
N LEU A 499 17.43 43.15 -15.03
CA LEU A 499 17.58 42.03 -15.97
C LEU A 499 16.24 41.37 -16.25
N ARG A 500 15.33 41.37 -15.26
CA ARG A 500 13.99 40.80 -15.36
C ARG A 500 12.93 41.77 -14.82
N SER A 501 11.72 41.73 -15.37
CA SER A 501 10.61 42.59 -14.95
C SER A 501 10.20 42.40 -13.49
N VAL A 502 10.46 41.22 -12.90
CA VAL A 502 10.19 40.93 -11.48
C VAL A 502 11.04 41.78 -10.52
N GLU A 503 12.15 42.34 -11.01
CA GLU A 503 13.00 43.24 -10.23
C GLU A 503 12.38 44.63 -10.11
N CYS A 504 11.39 44.99 -10.92
CA CYS A 504 10.81 46.33 -10.96
C CYS A 504 9.59 46.45 -10.03
N THR A 505 9.32 47.66 -9.53
CA THR A 505 8.11 47.97 -8.75
C THR A 505 6.84 47.74 -9.58
N SER A 506 5.71 47.46 -8.91
CA SER A 506 4.42 47.21 -9.56
C SER A 506 4.05 48.33 -10.55
N GLY A 507 3.58 47.96 -11.74
CA GLY A 507 3.26 48.89 -12.83
C GLY A 507 4.45 49.25 -13.75
N LEU A 508 5.60 48.61 -13.56
CA LEU A 508 6.78 48.75 -14.42
C LEU A 508 7.21 47.40 -14.99
N TYR A 509 7.88 47.40 -16.14
CA TYR A 509 8.52 46.23 -16.74
C TYR A 509 9.98 46.51 -17.10
N CYS A 510 10.78 45.47 -17.28
CA CYS A 510 12.16 45.63 -17.70
C CYS A 510 12.24 45.82 -19.23
N GLY A 511 12.22 47.08 -19.68
CA GLY A 511 12.38 47.45 -21.08
C GLY A 511 13.79 47.97 -21.33
N ASN A 512 14.51 47.40 -22.30
CA ASN A 512 15.90 47.79 -22.62
C ASN A 512 16.80 47.90 -21.37
N ARG A 513 16.78 46.85 -20.53
CA ARG A 513 17.51 46.74 -19.25
C ARG A 513 17.17 47.80 -18.20
N THR A 514 16.05 48.50 -18.36
CA THR A 514 15.65 49.60 -17.48
C THR A 514 14.18 49.45 -17.07
N CYS A 515 13.87 49.63 -15.79
CA CYS A 515 12.49 49.57 -15.30
C CYS A 515 11.67 50.73 -15.89
N THR A 516 10.74 50.41 -16.78
CA THR A 516 10.00 51.36 -17.62
C THR A 516 8.49 51.17 -17.42
N THR A 517 7.71 52.24 -17.60
CA THR A 517 6.25 52.21 -17.46
C THR A 517 5.57 51.54 -18.66
N TYR A 518 4.48 50.81 -18.41
CA TYR A 518 3.64 50.26 -19.48
C TYR A 518 2.97 51.36 -20.32
N ALA A 519 2.77 51.09 -21.61
CA ALA A 519 2.12 52.01 -22.53
C ALA A 519 0.59 52.04 -22.34
N THR A 520 0.01 53.25 -22.29
CA THR A 520 -1.42 53.47 -22.08
C THR A 520 -2.23 53.37 -23.38
N GLU A 521 -3.55 53.30 -23.27
CA GLU A 521 -4.46 53.26 -24.43
C GLU A 521 -4.18 54.41 -25.40
N GLY A 522 -4.08 54.10 -26.69
CA GLY A 522 -3.74 55.02 -27.79
C GLY A 522 -2.25 55.25 -28.03
N ALA A 523 -1.37 54.86 -27.11
CA ALA A 523 0.09 54.99 -27.29
C ALA A 523 0.59 54.02 -28.36
N THR A 524 1.59 54.43 -29.14
CA THR A 524 2.24 53.55 -30.11
C THR A 524 2.92 52.39 -29.39
N CYS A 525 2.70 51.19 -29.91
CA CYS A 525 3.24 49.96 -29.35
C CYS A 525 4.01 49.19 -30.43
N ASN A 526 4.99 48.42 -30.00
CA ASN A 526 5.81 47.56 -30.86
C ASN A 526 6.32 46.37 -30.02
N ARG A 527 7.20 45.53 -30.59
CA ARG A 527 7.79 44.39 -29.86
C ARG A 527 8.52 44.77 -28.56
N GLU A 528 8.96 46.03 -28.39
CA GLU A 528 9.68 46.52 -27.21
C GLU A 528 8.80 47.31 -26.23
N THR A 529 7.61 47.73 -26.67
CA THR A 529 6.70 48.60 -25.91
C THR A 529 5.46 47.82 -25.52
N VAL A 530 5.38 47.44 -24.23
CA VAL A 530 4.31 46.60 -23.70
C VAL A 530 3.15 47.45 -23.20
N CYS A 531 1.94 47.15 -23.65
CA CYS A 531 0.71 47.85 -23.22
C CYS A 531 0.34 47.50 -21.78
N ALA A 532 -0.34 48.42 -21.10
CA ALA A 532 -0.85 48.21 -19.74
C ALA A 532 -1.88 47.06 -19.69
N ALA A 533 -2.03 46.44 -18.52
CA ALA A 533 -2.94 45.32 -18.32
C ALA A 533 -4.38 45.63 -18.81
N GLY A 534 -4.96 44.74 -19.62
CA GLY A 534 -6.27 44.92 -20.24
C GLY A 534 -6.26 45.59 -21.62
N LEU A 535 -5.08 46.02 -22.11
CA LEU A 535 -4.88 46.56 -23.45
C LEU A 535 -3.98 45.63 -24.27
N PHE A 536 -4.19 45.57 -25.57
CA PHE A 536 -3.35 44.82 -26.52
C PHE A 536 -2.74 45.76 -27.55
N CYS A 537 -1.65 45.33 -28.19
CA CYS A 537 -1.04 46.12 -29.25
C CYS A 537 -1.76 45.86 -30.58
N ASP A 538 -2.61 46.79 -31.02
CA ASP A 538 -3.38 46.67 -32.26
C ASP A 538 -2.50 46.94 -33.48
N SER A 539 -1.97 45.86 -34.06
CA SER A 539 -1.17 45.87 -35.28
C SER A 539 -1.97 46.17 -36.55
N SER A 540 -3.30 46.19 -36.48
CA SER A 540 -4.14 46.59 -37.62
C SER A 540 -4.26 48.12 -37.76
N SER A 541 -3.90 48.86 -36.71
CA SER A 541 -3.70 50.31 -36.77
C SER A 541 -2.28 50.63 -37.27
N SER A 542 -2.12 51.67 -38.10
CA SER A 542 -0.80 52.11 -38.57
C SER A 542 -0.55 53.57 -38.17
N PRO A 543 0.44 53.83 -37.28
CA PRO A 543 1.27 52.86 -36.55
C PRO A 543 0.48 52.09 -35.49
N SER A 544 0.97 50.91 -35.09
CA SER A 544 0.31 50.06 -34.09
C SER A 544 0.14 50.79 -32.76
N LYS A 545 -1.04 50.67 -32.14
CA LYS A 545 -1.38 51.37 -30.90
C LYS A 545 -1.96 50.42 -29.85
N CYS A 546 -1.71 50.72 -28.58
CA CYS A 546 -2.36 50.02 -27.47
C CYS A 546 -3.87 50.30 -27.51
N ALA A 547 -4.70 49.28 -27.70
CA ALA A 547 -6.14 49.41 -27.80
C ALA A 547 -6.86 48.39 -26.91
N LYS A 548 -8.14 48.63 -26.65
CA LYS A 548 -9.02 47.65 -25.98
C LYS A 548 -9.40 46.54 -26.96
N PRO A 549 -9.50 45.27 -26.52
CA PRO A 549 -9.91 44.16 -27.38
C PRO A 549 -11.22 44.43 -28.14
N LYS A 550 -11.28 43.98 -29.39
CA LYS A 550 -12.34 44.18 -30.40
C LYS A 550 -13.55 43.28 -30.17
N ALA A 551 -14.73 43.76 -30.52
CA ALA A 551 -15.98 43.03 -30.29
C ALA A 551 -16.19 41.92 -31.34
N VAL A 552 -17.08 40.98 -31.04
CA VAL A 552 -17.49 39.92 -31.98
C VAL A 552 -18.07 40.54 -33.26
N GLY A 553 -17.58 40.09 -34.41
CA GLY A 553 -17.93 40.53 -35.76
C GLY A 553 -16.91 41.49 -36.38
N GLU A 554 -16.00 42.08 -35.58
CA GLU A 554 -15.00 43.02 -36.08
C GLU A 554 -13.81 42.30 -36.73
N LYS A 555 -13.20 42.93 -37.74
CA LYS A 555 -12.01 42.39 -38.39
C LYS A 555 -10.84 42.31 -37.43
N CYS A 556 -10.26 41.13 -37.38
CA CYS A 556 -9.12 40.80 -36.52
C CYS A 556 -7.99 40.22 -37.36
N SER A 557 -6.77 40.31 -36.85
CA SER A 557 -5.58 39.69 -37.45
C SER A 557 -5.06 38.54 -36.59
N ASN A 558 -5.31 38.59 -35.27
CA ASN A 558 -4.99 37.51 -34.35
C ASN A 558 -6.09 37.36 -33.27
N PRO A 559 -6.11 36.24 -32.50
CA PRO A 559 -7.14 36.00 -31.49
C PRO A 559 -7.10 36.97 -30.30
N THR A 560 -5.93 37.54 -29.98
CA THR A 560 -5.75 38.54 -28.91
C THR A 560 -6.35 39.89 -29.24
N ASP A 561 -6.60 40.16 -30.53
CA ASP A 561 -7.33 41.34 -30.97
C ASP A 561 -8.79 41.31 -30.50
N CYS A 562 -9.36 40.15 -30.16
CA CYS A 562 -10.78 39.95 -29.89
C CYS A 562 -11.09 39.81 -28.40
N GLN A 563 -12.19 40.43 -27.93
CA GLN A 563 -12.72 40.23 -26.57
C GLN A 563 -13.08 38.78 -26.29
N SER A 564 -13.55 38.06 -27.32
CA SER A 564 -13.83 36.62 -27.25
C SER A 564 -12.57 35.76 -27.20
N GLY A 565 -11.38 36.34 -27.47
CA GLY A 565 -10.13 35.62 -27.61
C GLY A 565 -10.06 34.74 -28.85
N ASP A 566 -11.00 34.87 -29.80
CA ASP A 566 -11.11 34.00 -30.97
C ASP A 566 -11.36 34.80 -32.27
N CYS A 567 -10.41 34.68 -33.19
CA CYS A 567 -10.38 35.35 -34.49
C CYS A 567 -10.43 34.30 -35.59
N GLN A 568 -11.58 34.11 -36.21
CA GLN A 568 -11.79 33.04 -37.20
C GLN A 568 -12.03 33.59 -38.59
N TYR A 569 -11.54 32.86 -39.59
CA TYR A 569 -11.79 33.16 -40.99
C TYR A 569 -13.16 32.63 -41.41
N LEU A 570 -14.11 33.53 -41.63
CA LEU A 570 -15.42 33.19 -42.18
C LEU A 570 -15.41 33.47 -43.68
N SER A 571 -15.77 32.48 -44.48
CA SER A 571 -15.62 32.48 -45.95
C SER A 571 -16.28 33.67 -46.67
N THR A 572 -17.27 34.32 -46.06
CA THR A 572 -17.98 35.49 -46.61
C THR A 572 -17.54 36.84 -46.03
N LEU A 573 -16.83 36.89 -44.90
CA LEU A 573 -16.51 38.12 -44.16
C LEU A 573 -15.00 38.34 -43.91
N GLY A 574 -14.17 37.34 -44.20
CA GLY A 574 -12.74 37.35 -43.87
C GLY A 574 -12.49 36.97 -42.39
N GLN A 575 -11.29 37.26 -41.88
CA GLN A 575 -10.95 37.06 -40.47
C GLN A 575 -11.68 38.07 -39.58
N VAL A 576 -12.61 37.58 -38.76
CA VAL A 576 -13.42 38.39 -37.84
C VAL A 576 -13.52 37.73 -36.47
N CYS A 577 -13.71 38.53 -35.42
CA CYS A 577 -13.91 38.03 -34.06
C CYS A 577 -15.23 37.26 -34.00
N VAL A 578 -15.26 36.08 -33.38
CA VAL A 578 -16.49 35.25 -33.30
C VAL A 578 -16.93 35.04 -31.85
N ALA A 579 -18.23 34.94 -31.60
CA ALA A 579 -18.80 34.62 -30.28
C ALA A 579 -18.86 33.11 -30.08
N GLN A 580 -18.66 32.65 -28.85
CA GLN A 580 -19.00 31.28 -28.44
C GLN A 580 -20.45 31.26 -27.94
N CYS A 581 -21.24 30.27 -28.37
CA CYS A 581 -22.70 30.26 -28.24
C CYS A 581 -23.22 30.22 -26.80
N ILE A 582 -23.96 31.27 -26.38
CA ILE A 582 -25.26 31.18 -25.70
C ILE A 582 -26.15 32.31 -26.28
N ALA A 583 -27.40 31.99 -26.62
CA ALA A 583 -28.44 32.92 -27.13
C ALA A 583 -29.24 33.51 -25.93
N VAL A 584 -29.77 34.75 -25.85
CA VAL A 584 -30.18 35.81 -26.79
C VAL A 584 -30.07 37.20 -26.05
N PRO A 585 -29.90 38.35 -26.74
CA PRO A 585 -29.95 39.73 -26.19
C PRO A 585 -31.37 40.38 -26.26
N PRO A 586 -31.59 41.70 -26.03
CA PRO A 586 -31.41 42.55 -24.84
C PRO A 586 -32.74 43.24 -24.37
N GLY A 587 -32.81 43.68 -23.11
CA GLY A 587 -33.89 44.55 -22.61
C GLY A 587 -33.78 44.97 -21.13
N ASP A 588 -32.99 46.02 -20.90
CA ASP A 588 -33.04 47.02 -19.82
C ASP A 588 -32.89 46.63 -18.32
N GLN A 589 -31.91 47.27 -17.66
CA GLN A 589 -31.61 47.28 -16.21
C GLN A 589 -32.42 48.37 -15.45
N PRO A 590 -32.27 48.61 -14.11
CA PRO A 590 -32.00 47.75 -12.92
C PRO A 590 -33.02 47.96 -11.77
N ALA A 591 -33.10 47.04 -10.79
CA ALA A 591 -33.69 47.29 -9.45
C ALA A 591 -33.10 46.34 -8.39
N CYS A 592 -32.98 46.81 -7.14
CA CYS A 592 -32.46 46.03 -6.00
C CYS A 592 -33.10 44.64 -5.94
N HIS A 593 -32.29 43.60 -6.06
CA HIS A 593 -32.79 42.21 -6.14
C HIS A 593 -32.86 41.63 -4.71
N PRO A 594 -34.05 41.30 -4.19
CA PRO A 594 -34.17 40.66 -2.89
C PRO A 594 -33.52 39.29 -2.93
N ALA A 595 -32.62 39.02 -1.97
CA ALA A 595 -31.93 37.74 -1.88
C ALA A 595 -32.93 36.63 -1.54
N LYS A 596 -33.03 35.63 -2.42
CA LYS A 596 -33.87 34.45 -2.21
C LYS A 596 -33.05 33.35 -1.56
N CYS A 597 -33.71 32.41 -0.89
CA CYS A 597 -33.08 31.23 -0.29
C CYS A 597 -32.19 30.45 -1.28
N THR A 598 -32.60 30.42 -2.54
CA THR A 598 -31.84 29.82 -3.64
C THR A 598 -30.51 30.52 -3.92
N ASP A 599 -30.43 31.83 -3.66
CA ASP A 599 -29.27 32.66 -3.99
C ASP A 599 -28.14 32.47 -2.96
N GLN A 600 -28.51 32.11 -1.72
CA GLN A 600 -27.58 31.75 -0.63
C GLN A 600 -27.44 30.23 -0.47
N ASN A 601 -28.03 29.45 -1.38
CA ASN A 601 -28.06 27.98 -1.32
C ASN A 601 -28.56 27.43 0.03
N ALA A 602 -29.51 28.14 0.64
CA ALA A 602 -30.12 27.83 1.94
C ALA A 602 -31.40 27.01 1.71
N THR A 603 -31.45 25.80 2.27
CA THR A 603 -32.60 24.88 2.18
C THR A 603 -33.41 24.79 3.47
N CYS A 604 -32.93 25.44 4.54
CA CYS A 604 -33.62 25.58 5.81
C CYS A 604 -33.14 26.82 6.58
N GLY A 605 -33.85 27.20 7.64
CA GLY A 605 -33.46 28.33 8.48
C GLY A 605 -33.87 29.69 7.90
N THR A 606 -33.27 30.78 8.40
CA THR A 606 -33.64 32.16 8.02
C THR A 606 -32.41 32.90 7.50
N ILE A 607 -32.57 33.62 6.39
CA ILE A 607 -31.53 34.47 5.80
C ILE A 607 -31.94 35.95 5.84
N ASP A 608 -30.96 36.84 5.75
CA ASP A 608 -31.22 38.27 5.55
C ASP A 608 -31.47 38.54 4.05
N GLY A 609 -32.66 39.06 3.73
CA GLY A 609 -33.11 39.31 2.35
C GLY A 609 -32.42 40.49 1.65
N GLY A 610 -31.48 41.18 2.32
CA GLY A 610 -30.71 42.30 1.76
C GLY A 610 -31.46 43.63 1.69
N CYS A 611 -32.75 43.65 2.05
CA CYS A 611 -33.59 44.84 2.12
C CYS A 611 -34.18 45.08 3.54
N GLY A 612 -33.64 44.44 4.57
CA GLY A 612 -34.02 44.64 5.97
C GLY A 612 -35.14 43.74 6.51
N GLU A 613 -35.65 42.80 5.71
CA GLU A 613 -36.65 41.81 6.15
C GLU A 613 -36.08 40.38 6.07
N PRO A 614 -36.22 39.56 7.13
CA PRO A 614 -35.72 38.19 7.14
C PRO A 614 -36.58 37.25 6.29
N VAL A 615 -35.94 36.38 5.50
CA VAL A 615 -36.60 35.42 4.60
C VAL A 615 -36.41 34.00 5.13
N TYR A 616 -37.53 33.27 5.31
CA TYR A 616 -37.53 31.90 5.84
C TYR A 616 -37.41 30.84 4.74
N CYS A 617 -36.39 30.01 4.82
CA CYS A 617 -36.01 29.03 3.79
C CYS A 617 -36.53 27.61 4.04
N GLY A 618 -37.28 27.39 5.12
CA GLY A 618 -37.96 26.12 5.42
C GLY A 618 -37.40 25.35 6.62
N GLN A 619 -37.98 24.18 6.88
CA GLN A 619 -37.55 23.22 7.91
C GLN A 619 -37.19 21.88 7.28
N CYS A 620 -36.25 21.18 7.91
CA CYS A 620 -35.89 19.83 7.50
C CYS A 620 -37.06 18.88 7.78
N THR A 621 -37.45 18.14 6.75
CA THR A 621 -38.65 17.29 6.78
C THR A 621 -38.35 15.87 7.27
N LYS A 622 -37.09 15.45 7.29
CA LYS A 622 -36.68 14.15 7.82
C LYS A 622 -36.32 14.27 9.30
N ALA A 623 -36.79 13.31 10.10
CA ALA A 623 -36.68 13.35 11.56
C ALA A 623 -35.23 13.33 12.10
N TYR A 624 -34.25 12.87 11.31
CA TYR A 624 -32.82 12.82 11.66
C TYR A 624 -32.00 13.99 11.10
N GLU A 625 -32.59 14.85 10.28
CA GLU A 625 -31.91 16.02 9.71
C GLU A 625 -32.13 17.25 10.59
N THR A 626 -31.07 18.02 10.81
CA THR A 626 -31.14 19.32 11.48
C THR A 626 -30.57 20.41 10.57
N CYS A 627 -31.06 21.64 10.72
CA CYS A 627 -30.58 22.74 9.90
C CYS A 627 -29.15 23.14 10.33
N GLY A 628 -28.17 22.93 9.47
CA GLY A 628 -26.74 23.01 9.81
C GLY A 628 -26.09 21.68 10.18
N GLY A 629 -26.86 20.58 10.26
CA GLY A 629 -26.42 19.30 10.83
C GLY A 629 -25.38 18.53 10.02
N GLY A 630 -25.06 18.96 8.79
CA GLY A 630 -24.00 18.38 7.95
C GLY A 630 -22.71 19.20 7.91
N GLY A 631 -22.52 20.15 8.84
CA GLY A 631 -21.37 21.07 8.87
C GLY A 631 -21.48 22.27 7.91
N GLN A 632 -22.55 22.33 7.11
CA GLN A 632 -22.86 23.47 6.23
C GLN A 632 -24.03 24.27 6.81
N PRO A 633 -23.85 25.56 7.14
CA PRO A 633 -24.91 26.41 7.69
C PRO A 633 -26.13 26.48 6.75
N LEU A 634 -27.33 26.55 7.33
CA LEU A 634 -28.59 26.76 6.59
C LEU A 634 -28.95 25.66 5.56
N GLN A 635 -28.32 24.49 5.68
CA GLN A 635 -28.66 23.29 4.91
C GLN A 635 -29.12 22.15 5.81
N CYS A 636 -30.15 21.43 5.38
CA CYS A 636 -30.57 20.21 6.05
C CYS A 636 -29.51 19.12 5.90
N GLY A 637 -29.00 18.63 7.02
CA GLY A 637 -28.01 17.57 7.06
C GLY A 637 -28.01 16.81 8.38
N CYS A 638 -27.28 15.71 8.42
CA CYS A 638 -27.10 14.86 9.59
C CYS A 638 -25.60 14.59 9.76
N THR A 639 -25.11 14.59 10.99
CA THR A 639 -23.74 14.20 11.32
C THR A 639 -23.77 12.71 11.69
N PRO A 640 -23.03 11.83 10.98
CA PRO A 640 -22.98 10.41 11.30
C PRO A 640 -22.61 10.19 12.76
N THR A 641 -23.39 9.36 13.45
CA THR A 641 -23.16 9.04 14.88
C THR A 641 -22.33 7.77 15.05
N ARG A 642 -22.08 7.03 13.96
CA ARG A 642 -21.29 5.81 13.93
C ARG A 642 -20.46 5.70 12.65
N SER A 643 -19.22 5.22 12.79
CA SER A 643 -18.29 4.94 11.69
C SER A 643 -17.64 3.57 11.88
N CYS A 644 -17.12 2.95 10.81
CA CYS A 644 -16.44 1.66 10.92
C CYS A 644 -15.18 1.78 11.80
N GLY A 645 -15.03 0.87 12.75
CA GLY A 645 -13.82 0.73 13.55
C GLY A 645 -12.66 0.11 12.76
N PRO A 646 -11.41 0.27 13.22
CA PRO A 646 -10.27 -0.43 12.64
C PRO A 646 -10.51 -1.95 12.72
N ARG A 647 -10.22 -2.66 11.61
CA ARG A 647 -10.37 -4.11 11.47
C ARG A 647 -11.81 -4.64 11.40
N GLU A 648 -12.84 -3.78 11.39
CA GLU A 648 -14.24 -4.20 11.19
C GLU A 648 -14.48 -4.66 9.75
N CYS A 649 -14.98 -5.88 9.56
CA CYS A 649 -15.17 -6.48 8.25
C CYS A 649 -16.47 -7.31 8.15
N GLY A 650 -16.98 -7.51 6.92
CA GLY A 650 -18.04 -8.47 6.61
C GLY A 650 -19.47 -8.09 7.02
N PHE A 651 -19.76 -6.83 7.38
CA PHE A 651 -21.12 -6.42 7.75
C PHE A 651 -21.50 -4.98 7.34
N SER A 652 -22.81 -4.71 7.32
CA SER A 652 -23.39 -3.37 7.12
C SER A 652 -23.98 -2.84 8.41
N MET A 653 -23.92 -1.54 8.62
CA MET A 653 -24.62 -0.88 9.73
C MET A 653 -25.16 0.49 9.32
N ASP A 654 -26.20 0.94 10.02
CA ASP A 654 -26.73 2.29 9.88
C ASP A 654 -25.77 3.29 10.54
N ASP A 655 -25.43 4.37 9.83
CA ASP A 655 -24.57 5.46 10.33
C ASP A 655 -25.28 6.43 11.30
N GLY A 656 -26.57 6.19 11.57
CA GLY A 656 -27.45 7.04 12.36
C GLY A 656 -28.13 8.15 11.54
N CYS A 657 -27.85 8.22 10.24
CA CYS A 657 -28.47 9.13 9.28
C CYS A 657 -29.34 8.39 8.25
N GLY A 658 -29.63 7.11 8.48
CA GLY A 658 -30.44 6.28 7.59
C GLY A 658 -29.69 5.71 6.39
N HIS A 659 -28.35 5.84 6.34
CA HIS A 659 -27.52 5.24 5.31
C HIS A 659 -26.87 3.94 5.84
N GLN A 660 -26.83 2.93 4.97
CA GLN A 660 -26.12 1.68 5.26
C GLN A 660 -24.65 1.82 4.86
N VAL A 661 -23.76 1.77 5.84
CA VAL A 661 -22.31 1.78 5.66
C VAL A 661 -21.79 0.34 5.72
N MET A 662 -21.05 -0.07 4.67
CA MET A 662 -20.38 -1.37 4.61
C MET A 662 -19.02 -1.29 5.31
N CYS A 663 -18.87 -2.01 6.41
CA CYS A 663 -17.58 -2.19 7.07
C CYS A 663 -16.93 -3.46 6.52
N ASN A 664 -15.93 -3.28 5.65
CA ASN A 664 -15.18 -4.37 5.02
C ASN A 664 -13.68 -4.05 5.00
N ALA A 665 -13.08 -3.89 6.18
CA ALA A 665 -11.64 -3.75 6.30
C ALA A 665 -10.93 -4.96 5.65
N THR A 666 -9.94 -4.68 4.81
CA THR A 666 -9.03 -5.71 4.28
C THR A 666 -8.18 -6.24 5.42
N CYS A 667 -8.27 -7.53 5.69
CA CYS A 667 -7.73 -8.11 6.92
C CYS A 667 -6.20 -8.19 7.00
N GLY A 668 -5.47 -7.92 5.91
CA GLY A 668 -4.00 -7.86 5.87
C GLY A 668 -3.30 -9.17 6.26
N ASP A 669 -2.07 -9.38 5.78
CA ASP A 669 -1.14 -10.44 6.22
C ASP A 669 -1.73 -11.87 6.34
N GLY A 670 -2.72 -12.29 5.54
CA GLY A 670 -3.30 -13.66 5.63
C GLY A 670 -4.51 -13.80 6.58
N GLY A 671 -4.98 -12.71 7.19
CA GLY A 671 -6.18 -12.74 8.05
C GLY A 671 -7.48 -12.91 7.28
N THR A 672 -8.46 -13.59 7.88
CA THR A 672 -9.81 -13.73 7.33
C THR A 672 -10.83 -12.99 8.19
N CYS A 673 -11.87 -12.47 7.54
CA CYS A 673 -12.97 -11.86 8.27
C CYS A 673 -13.70 -12.94 9.09
N GLY A 674 -13.72 -12.81 10.41
CA GLY A 674 -14.21 -13.85 11.32
C GLY A 674 -13.20 -14.99 11.59
N GLY A 675 -11.92 -14.80 11.25
CA GLY A 675 -10.89 -15.85 11.15
C GLY A 675 -10.28 -16.40 12.44
N ALA A 676 -11.03 -16.60 13.53
CA ALA A 676 -10.55 -17.41 14.66
C ALA A 676 -11.03 -18.85 14.47
N ALA A 677 -10.11 -19.78 14.19
CA ALA A 677 -10.47 -21.17 13.92
C ALA A 677 -11.16 -21.84 15.13
N GLY A 678 -12.40 -22.32 14.90
CA GLY A 678 -13.08 -23.28 15.77
C GLY A 678 -14.36 -22.77 16.45
N GLY A 679 -15.46 -22.73 15.71
CA GLY A 679 -16.81 -22.77 16.30
C GLY A 679 -17.53 -21.42 16.47
N GLY A 680 -18.25 -21.00 15.43
CA GLY A 680 -19.67 -20.68 15.60
C GLY A 680 -20.09 -19.29 16.10
N GLN A 681 -19.28 -18.24 16.01
CA GLN A 681 -19.80 -16.86 15.98
C GLN A 681 -18.98 -16.00 15.01
N SER A 682 -19.66 -15.44 14.01
CA SER A 682 -19.09 -14.47 13.07
C SER A 682 -18.69 -13.21 13.82
N THR A 683 -17.42 -13.08 14.19
CA THR A 683 -16.90 -11.77 14.57
C THR A 683 -16.83 -10.93 13.31
N ASN A 684 -17.38 -9.73 13.39
CA ASN A 684 -17.31 -8.72 12.34
C ASN A 684 -15.93 -8.06 12.29
N PHE A 685 -14.88 -8.80 12.63
CA PHE A 685 -13.52 -8.31 12.79
C PHE A 685 -12.54 -9.25 12.09
N CYS A 686 -11.48 -8.67 11.54
CA CYS A 686 -10.38 -9.40 10.95
C CYS A 686 -9.60 -10.17 12.02
N GLY A 687 -9.41 -11.48 11.84
CA GLY A 687 -8.73 -12.36 12.80
C GLY A 687 -8.02 -13.54 12.14
N CYS A 688 -7.18 -14.24 12.92
CA CYS A 688 -6.32 -15.35 12.49
C CYS A 688 -6.37 -16.49 13.54
N PRO A 689 -6.04 -17.75 13.20
CA PRO A 689 -5.95 -18.82 14.19
C PRO A 689 -4.98 -18.41 15.30
N SER A 690 -5.46 -18.38 16.55
CA SER A 690 -4.64 -18.01 17.72
C SER A 690 -3.62 -19.10 18.02
N ASP A 691 -2.33 -18.75 18.07
CA ASP A 691 -1.25 -19.63 18.54
C ASP A 691 -0.73 -19.22 19.94
N ARG A 692 -1.15 -18.07 20.48
CA ARG A 692 -0.67 -17.54 21.77
C ARG A 692 -1.79 -17.14 22.72
N VAL A 693 -1.46 -17.19 24.01
CA VAL A 693 -2.33 -16.87 25.13
C VAL A 693 -1.56 -16.02 26.13
N ALA A 694 -2.09 -14.86 26.52
CA ALA A 694 -1.61 -14.05 27.63
C ALA A 694 -2.59 -14.17 28.82
N GLY A 695 -2.07 -14.50 30.01
CA GLY A 695 -2.89 -14.77 31.20
C GLY A 695 -3.06 -16.28 31.49
N PRO A 696 -3.97 -16.66 32.41
CA PRO A 696 -4.93 -15.80 33.10
C PRO A 696 -4.25 -14.81 34.04
N SER A 697 -4.63 -13.54 33.95
CA SER A 697 -4.15 -12.48 34.85
C SER A 697 -5.26 -12.04 35.78
N LEU A 698 -4.93 -11.92 37.07
CA LEU A 698 -5.85 -11.47 38.12
C LEU A 698 -5.84 -9.93 38.19
N GLY A 699 -7.02 -9.33 38.28
CA GLY A 699 -7.15 -7.88 38.45
C GLY A 699 -6.64 -7.42 39.82
N ALA A 700 -5.86 -6.34 39.84
CA ALA A 700 -5.22 -5.83 41.05
C ALA A 700 -5.90 -4.59 41.63
N LEU A 701 -6.70 -3.87 40.82
CA LEU A 701 -7.33 -2.60 41.19
C LEU A 701 -8.83 -2.67 40.94
N ALA A 702 -9.62 -1.99 41.78
CA ALA A 702 -11.07 -1.93 41.65
C ALA A 702 -11.62 -0.52 41.92
N ALA A 703 -12.59 -0.11 41.12
CA ALA A 703 -13.30 1.16 41.26
C ALA A 703 -14.78 1.01 40.89
N THR A 704 -15.62 1.97 41.29
CA THR A 704 -17.01 2.04 40.78
C THR A 704 -17.17 3.12 39.70
N SER A 705 -18.01 2.85 38.70
CA SER A 705 -18.28 3.77 37.58
C SER A 705 -19.78 3.88 37.28
N ARG A 706 -20.24 5.09 36.95
CA ARG A 706 -21.65 5.43 36.63
C ARG A 706 -21.93 5.63 35.13
N VAL A 707 -20.98 5.30 34.24
CA VAL A 707 -21.08 5.59 32.80
C VAL A 707 -22.11 4.68 32.11
N GLY A 708 -23.01 5.26 31.29
CA GLY A 708 -23.94 4.53 30.38
C GLY A 708 -25.41 4.38 30.83
N LEU A 709 -25.99 5.37 31.51
CA LEU A 709 -27.32 5.26 32.13
C LEU A 709 -28.48 5.34 31.10
N ARG A 710 -29.47 4.45 31.23
CA ARG A 710 -30.85 4.69 30.78
C ARG A 710 -31.53 5.48 31.91
N ASP A 711 -32.01 6.68 31.62
CA ASP A 711 -32.56 7.60 32.63
C ASP A 711 -33.66 6.97 33.51
N GLY A 712 -33.46 6.96 34.84
CA GLY A 712 -34.55 6.85 35.83
C GLY A 712 -34.44 5.85 37.00
N GLY A 713 -33.41 5.00 37.09
CA GLY A 713 -33.29 3.97 38.16
C GLY A 713 -32.57 4.42 39.44
N THR A 714 -32.83 3.73 40.57
CA THR A 714 -32.01 3.80 41.81
C THR A 714 -30.82 2.84 41.73
N TYR A 715 -29.61 3.32 42.00
CA TYR A 715 -28.36 2.53 41.88
C TYR A 715 -27.67 2.29 43.22
N ALA A 716 -27.10 1.09 43.40
CA ALA A 716 -26.32 0.73 44.57
C ALA A 716 -24.81 0.66 44.24
N ALA A 717 -23.97 1.24 45.11
CA ALA A 717 -22.52 1.19 44.95
C ALA A 717 -21.95 -0.11 45.53
N TRP A 718 -20.85 -0.59 44.95
CA TRP A 718 -20.07 -1.70 45.48
C TRP A 718 -19.25 -1.25 46.68
N THR A 719 -19.11 -2.15 47.66
CA THR A 719 -18.35 -1.92 48.89
C THR A 719 -17.26 -2.98 49.04
N SER A 720 -16.23 -2.70 49.85
CA SER A 720 -15.08 -3.61 50.03
C SER A 720 -14.31 -3.90 48.73
N LEU A 721 -14.09 -2.88 47.89
CA LEU A 721 -13.49 -3.00 46.55
C LEU A 721 -12.13 -3.72 46.53
N ALA A 722 -11.32 -3.58 47.59
CA ALA A 722 -10.01 -4.22 47.69
C ALA A 722 -10.07 -5.75 47.75
N ALA A 723 -11.23 -6.33 48.08
CA ALA A 723 -11.40 -7.79 48.16
C ALA A 723 -11.22 -8.47 46.80
N VAL A 724 -11.38 -7.75 45.67
CA VAL A 724 -11.31 -8.38 44.33
C VAL A 724 -9.90 -8.83 43.92
N ALA A 725 -8.88 -8.35 44.64
CA ALA A 725 -7.47 -8.56 44.34
C ALA A 725 -6.91 -9.89 44.86
N GLN A 726 -7.71 -10.68 45.58
CA GLN A 726 -7.33 -11.97 46.15
C GLN A 726 -8.38 -13.04 45.83
N ARG A 727 -8.04 -14.31 46.05
CA ARG A 727 -8.97 -15.45 45.92
C ARG A 727 -9.21 -16.05 47.28
N ASP A 728 -9.93 -15.33 48.13
CA ASP A 728 -10.12 -15.71 49.52
C ASP A 728 -11.60 -15.85 49.90
N ASP A 729 -12.50 -15.77 48.92
CA ASP A 729 -13.95 -15.85 49.10
C ASP A 729 -14.49 -14.74 50.01
N ALA A 730 -13.77 -13.61 50.15
CA ALA A 730 -14.19 -12.46 50.95
C ALA A 730 -15.15 -11.54 50.17
N GLY A 731 -14.91 -11.35 48.87
CA GLY A 731 -15.81 -10.67 47.94
C GLY A 731 -16.07 -9.17 48.17
N THR A 732 -15.97 -8.36 47.12
CA THR A 732 -16.67 -7.07 47.10
C THR A 732 -18.18 -7.32 47.03
N SER A 733 -18.99 -6.48 47.68
CA SER A 733 -20.43 -6.72 47.80
C SER A 733 -21.29 -5.51 47.45
N VAL A 734 -22.49 -5.78 46.96
CA VAL A 734 -23.52 -4.78 46.66
C VAL A 734 -24.88 -5.25 47.16
N SER A 735 -25.60 -4.39 47.87
CA SER A 735 -26.97 -4.65 48.31
C SER A 735 -27.96 -4.00 47.35
N LEU A 736 -28.84 -4.80 46.75
CA LEU A 736 -29.81 -4.39 45.75
C LEU A 736 -31.23 -4.53 46.33
N PRO A 737 -31.91 -3.42 46.69
CA PRO A 737 -33.28 -3.49 47.17
C PRO A 737 -34.26 -4.06 46.14
N GLY A 738 -35.33 -4.69 46.65
CA GLY A 738 -36.39 -5.27 45.81
C GLY A 738 -37.06 -4.26 44.90
N ALA A 739 -37.30 -4.65 43.65
CA ALA A 739 -37.86 -3.83 42.59
C ALA A 739 -39.38 -3.64 42.76
N THR A 740 -39.84 -2.42 43.11
CA THR A 740 -41.27 -2.03 43.07
C THR A 740 -41.64 -1.43 41.71
N GLY A 741 -41.45 -2.19 40.62
CA GLY A 741 -41.89 -1.83 39.26
C GLY A 741 -40.77 -1.47 38.26
N LEU A 742 -39.57 -1.11 38.71
CA LEU A 742 -38.38 -0.87 37.86
C LEU A 742 -37.18 -1.68 38.40
N ARG A 743 -36.32 -2.20 37.51
CA ARG A 743 -35.10 -2.96 37.83
C ARG A 743 -34.17 -2.12 38.71
N THR A 744 -33.68 -2.67 39.82
CA THR A 744 -32.62 -2.05 40.63
C THR A 744 -31.26 -2.56 40.13
N GLU A 745 -30.30 -1.66 39.88
CA GLU A 745 -28.99 -2.02 39.32
C GLU A 745 -27.85 -1.53 40.23
N SER A 746 -26.71 -2.22 40.17
CA SER A 746 -25.48 -1.71 40.77
C SER A 746 -24.82 -0.66 39.86
N GLU A 747 -23.94 0.15 40.44
CA GLU A 747 -22.87 0.78 39.66
C GLU A 747 -21.99 -0.30 38.99
N TRP A 748 -21.20 0.08 37.97
CA TRP A 748 -20.20 -0.82 37.42
C TRP A 748 -19.06 -1.01 38.42
N LEU A 749 -18.77 -2.23 38.81
CA LEU A 749 -17.50 -2.60 39.45
C LEU A 749 -16.46 -2.79 38.35
N VAL A 750 -15.53 -1.85 38.22
CA VAL A 750 -14.46 -1.90 37.23
C VAL A 750 -13.20 -2.44 37.87
N VAL A 751 -12.74 -3.59 37.40
CA VAL A 751 -11.50 -4.23 37.85
C VAL A 751 -10.43 -4.07 36.77
N SER A 752 -9.27 -3.54 37.11
CA SER A 752 -8.16 -3.26 36.19
C SER A 752 -6.80 -3.64 36.77
N GLY A 753 -5.71 -3.27 36.09
CA GLY A 753 -4.35 -3.59 36.54
C GLY A 753 -3.92 -5.02 36.24
N PHE A 754 -4.42 -5.60 35.13
CA PHE A 754 -4.07 -6.95 34.69
C PHE A 754 -2.62 -7.10 34.19
N GLY A 755 -1.93 -6.01 33.85
CA GLY A 755 -0.50 -6.03 33.55
C GLY A 755 -0.11 -6.83 32.29
N PHE A 756 -0.98 -6.87 31.27
CA PHE A 756 -0.65 -7.51 30.01
C PHE A 756 0.47 -6.79 29.26
N ASN A 757 1.22 -7.53 28.45
CA ASN A 757 2.34 -7.03 27.67
C ASN A 757 2.41 -7.73 26.30
N LEU A 758 1.35 -7.56 25.52
CA LEU A 758 1.27 -8.05 24.16
C LEU A 758 2.21 -7.25 23.24
N PRO A 759 2.84 -7.89 22.24
CA PRO A 759 3.65 -7.22 21.23
C PRO A 759 2.85 -6.14 20.47
N PRO A 760 3.43 -4.99 20.11
CA PRO A 760 2.71 -3.94 19.37
C PRO A 760 2.13 -4.39 18.02
N THR A 761 2.71 -5.44 17.42
CA THR A 761 2.26 -6.02 16.14
C THR A 761 1.24 -7.15 16.32
N ALA A 762 0.88 -7.51 17.55
CA ALA A 762 -0.02 -8.64 17.79
C ALA A 762 -1.45 -8.36 17.35
N SER A 763 -2.10 -9.39 16.83
CA SER A 763 -3.54 -9.45 16.59
C SER A 763 -4.23 -10.09 17.79
N VAL A 764 -5.04 -9.32 18.52
CA VAL A 764 -5.95 -9.87 19.54
C VAL A 764 -7.11 -10.59 18.84
N ASN A 765 -7.33 -11.85 19.20
CA ASN A 765 -8.31 -12.74 18.59
C ASN A 765 -9.48 -13.04 19.54
N GLY A 766 -9.24 -13.07 20.85
CA GLY A 766 -10.26 -13.35 21.85
C GLY A 766 -9.89 -12.82 23.23
N ILE A 767 -10.93 -12.67 24.06
CA ILE A 767 -10.81 -12.35 25.47
C ILE A 767 -11.74 -13.30 26.24
N THR A 768 -11.16 -14.05 27.15
CA THR A 768 -11.87 -14.92 28.08
C THR A 768 -11.77 -14.35 29.48
N ALA A 769 -12.91 -14.16 30.15
CA ALA A 769 -12.98 -13.62 31.51
C ALA A 769 -13.62 -14.62 32.47
N LYS A 770 -12.99 -14.89 33.61
CA LYS A 770 -13.61 -15.69 34.68
C LYS A 770 -13.91 -14.79 35.87
N VAL A 771 -15.17 -14.73 36.27
CA VAL A 771 -15.62 -13.87 37.37
C VAL A 771 -16.08 -14.76 38.52
N ARG A 772 -15.33 -14.80 39.61
CA ARG A 772 -15.73 -15.50 40.83
C ARG A 772 -16.77 -14.70 41.58
N SER A 773 -17.98 -15.22 41.70
CA SER A 773 -19.15 -14.49 42.21
C SER A 773 -20.15 -15.40 42.92
N ARG A 774 -21.01 -14.80 43.75
CA ARG A 774 -22.17 -15.45 44.39
C ARG A 774 -23.25 -14.42 44.71
N GLY A 775 -24.47 -14.89 44.95
CA GLY A 775 -25.62 -14.08 45.36
C GLY A 775 -26.27 -14.62 46.63
N GLU A 776 -26.80 -13.73 47.46
CA GLU A 776 -27.58 -14.08 48.66
C GLU A 776 -28.97 -13.42 48.63
N GLY A 777 -30.00 -14.16 49.07
CA GLY A 777 -31.40 -13.71 49.15
C GLY A 777 -32.38 -14.58 48.36
N ASN A 778 -33.69 -14.43 48.60
CA ASN A 778 -34.74 -15.20 47.90
C ASN A 778 -35.00 -14.74 46.45
N GLY A 779 -34.36 -13.66 46.01
CA GLY A 779 -34.34 -13.16 44.64
C GLY A 779 -32.91 -12.86 44.21
N SER A 780 -32.04 -13.89 44.29
CA SER A 780 -30.62 -13.87 43.88
C SER A 780 -30.40 -12.84 42.78
N ALA A 781 -29.53 -11.83 42.96
CA ALA A 781 -29.38 -10.75 41.98
C ALA A 781 -29.34 -11.34 40.55
N ASP A 782 -30.43 -11.12 39.81
CA ASP A 782 -30.91 -12.07 38.80
C ASP A 782 -29.97 -12.16 37.60
N LEU A 783 -29.17 -11.11 37.38
CA LEU A 783 -28.31 -10.97 36.21
C LEU A 783 -27.04 -10.18 36.55
N MET A 784 -25.90 -10.78 36.24
CA MET A 784 -24.56 -10.20 36.22
C MET A 784 -24.12 -9.99 34.77
N GLU A 785 -23.86 -8.75 34.40
CA GLU A 785 -23.39 -8.35 33.07
C GLU A 785 -21.90 -8.00 33.12
N VAL A 786 -21.15 -8.39 32.09
CA VAL A 786 -19.71 -8.15 31.99
C VAL A 786 -19.39 -7.41 30.69
N VAL A 787 -18.55 -6.37 30.76
CA VAL A 787 -18.07 -5.62 29.58
C VAL A 787 -16.62 -5.16 29.80
N PRO A 788 -15.78 -5.09 28.75
CA PRO A 788 -14.45 -4.47 28.85
C PRO A 788 -14.52 -2.98 29.13
N PHE A 789 -13.48 -2.47 29.80
CA PHE A 789 -13.31 -1.08 30.18
C PHE A 789 -11.91 -0.61 29.81
N LEU A 790 -11.79 0.67 29.46
CA LEU A 790 -10.52 1.36 29.30
C LEU A 790 -10.63 2.74 29.95
N ASP A 791 -9.71 3.04 30.86
CA ASP A 791 -9.65 4.30 31.61
C ASP A 791 -11.00 4.68 32.25
N GLY A 792 -11.68 3.67 32.83
CA GLY A 792 -12.95 3.85 33.55
C GLY A 792 -14.20 4.00 32.66
N LYS A 793 -14.05 3.84 31.34
CA LYS A 793 -15.16 3.87 30.37
C LYS A 793 -15.41 2.48 29.76
N PRO A 794 -16.67 2.06 29.56
CA PRO A 794 -16.96 0.80 28.89
C PRO A 794 -16.54 0.86 27.42
N ILE A 795 -15.89 -0.20 26.94
CA ILE A 795 -15.51 -0.40 25.54
C ILE A 795 -16.05 -1.75 25.06
N GLY A 796 -16.73 -1.76 23.92
CA GLY A 796 -17.47 -2.93 23.42
C GLY A 796 -18.88 -3.09 23.99
N LYS A 797 -19.39 -4.31 23.94
CA LYS A 797 -20.76 -4.72 24.28
C LYS A 797 -20.76 -5.62 25.51
N ALA A 798 -21.72 -5.39 26.40
CA ALA A 798 -21.95 -6.25 27.54
C ALA A 798 -22.45 -7.63 27.11
N THR A 799 -22.07 -8.66 27.86
CA THR A 799 -22.59 -10.02 27.68
C THR A 799 -24.06 -10.11 28.07
N SER A 800 -24.73 -11.17 27.61
CA SER A 800 -26.00 -11.61 28.20
C SER A 800 -25.80 -11.87 29.70
N GLY A 801 -26.74 -11.43 30.53
CA GLY A 801 -26.62 -11.52 31.98
C GLY A 801 -26.57 -12.96 32.50
N TYR A 802 -25.77 -13.18 33.54
CA TYR A 802 -25.62 -14.46 34.25
C TYR A 802 -26.34 -14.42 35.61
N THR A 803 -27.15 -15.43 35.93
CA THR A 803 -27.82 -15.50 37.24
C THR A 803 -26.87 -16.00 38.32
N LEU A 804 -26.63 -15.17 39.34
CA LEU A 804 -25.75 -15.49 40.45
C LEU A 804 -26.23 -16.71 41.24
N GLN A 805 -25.29 -17.59 41.58
CA GLN A 805 -25.54 -18.79 42.37
C GLN A 805 -25.39 -18.51 43.87
N PRO A 806 -26.07 -19.27 44.75
CA PRO A 806 -25.94 -19.11 46.20
C PRO A 806 -24.52 -19.42 46.71
N ASP A 807 -23.85 -20.38 46.08
CA ASP A 807 -22.47 -20.76 46.33
C ASP A 807 -21.50 -20.01 45.40
N TRP A 808 -20.24 -19.90 45.82
CA TRP A 808 -19.17 -19.32 44.99
C TRP A 808 -18.98 -20.09 43.69
N ALA A 809 -19.29 -19.43 42.58
CA ALA A 809 -19.10 -19.95 41.24
C ALA A 809 -18.14 -19.06 40.45
N SER A 810 -17.50 -19.61 39.42
CA SER A 810 -16.62 -18.87 38.51
C SER A 810 -17.12 -18.96 37.07
N PRO A 811 -18.27 -18.35 36.75
CA PRO A 811 -18.75 -18.22 35.37
C PRO A 811 -17.68 -17.65 34.44
N THR A 812 -17.64 -18.18 33.23
CA THR A 812 -16.78 -17.72 32.14
C THR A 812 -17.59 -16.86 31.18
N PHE A 813 -17.05 -15.69 30.85
CA PHE A 813 -17.58 -14.72 29.91
C PHE A 813 -16.60 -14.55 28.76
N GLY A 814 -17.10 -14.39 27.54
CA GLY A 814 -16.24 -14.37 26.36
C GLY A 814 -15.69 -15.75 25.99
N GLY A 815 -14.50 -15.79 25.40
CA GLY A 815 -13.91 -16.98 24.83
C GLY A 815 -12.76 -16.66 23.88
N SER A 816 -12.10 -17.71 23.38
CA SER A 816 -10.88 -17.62 22.56
C SER A 816 -11.01 -16.89 21.22
N SER A 817 -12.24 -16.62 20.80
CA SER A 817 -12.59 -15.85 19.60
C SER A 817 -13.53 -14.67 19.90
N PHE A 818 -13.79 -14.39 21.17
CA PHE A 818 -14.82 -13.43 21.57
C PHE A 818 -14.21 -12.08 21.93
N LEU A 819 -14.53 -11.06 21.13
CA LEU A 819 -13.98 -9.72 21.25
C LEU A 819 -14.95 -8.71 21.89
N PHE A 820 -16.05 -9.17 22.52
CA PHE A 820 -17.07 -8.27 23.10
C PHE A 820 -17.56 -7.19 22.12
N GLY A 821 -17.51 -7.44 20.80
CA GLY A 821 -17.88 -6.45 19.79
C GLY A 821 -16.94 -5.24 19.65
N HIS A 822 -15.70 -5.31 20.16
CA HIS A 822 -14.66 -4.28 20.01
C HIS A 822 -13.36 -4.89 19.48
N GLY A 823 -12.76 -4.29 18.45
CA GLY A 823 -11.48 -4.72 17.90
C GLY A 823 -10.32 -4.23 18.77
N PHE A 824 -9.80 -5.08 19.65
CA PHE A 824 -8.73 -4.69 20.57
C PHE A 824 -7.36 -4.60 19.89
N SER A 825 -6.64 -3.51 20.18
CA SER A 825 -5.22 -3.35 19.90
C SER A 825 -4.34 -3.80 21.09
N PRO A 826 -3.09 -4.23 20.85
CA PRO A 826 -2.15 -4.51 21.93
C PRO A 826 -1.93 -3.32 22.86
N THR A 827 -1.95 -2.10 22.32
CA THR A 827 -1.81 -0.87 23.13
C THR A 827 -2.96 -0.72 24.11
N GLU A 828 -4.21 -1.00 23.70
CA GLU A 828 -5.36 -0.97 24.61
C GLU A 828 -5.28 -2.07 25.66
N ILE A 829 -4.94 -3.31 25.28
CA ILE A 829 -4.83 -4.43 26.23
C ILE A 829 -3.71 -4.21 27.26
N ASN A 830 -2.59 -3.62 26.82
CA ASN A 830 -1.44 -3.35 27.68
C ASN A 830 -1.62 -2.09 28.54
N ALA A 831 -2.66 -1.30 28.28
CA ALA A 831 -2.90 -0.10 29.07
C ALA A 831 -3.18 -0.49 30.53
N PRO A 832 -2.58 0.20 31.52
CA PRO A 832 -2.86 -0.08 32.93
C PRO A 832 -4.34 0.16 33.30
N GLY A 833 -5.03 1.02 32.53
CA GLY A 833 -6.46 1.29 32.64
C GLY A 833 -7.36 0.26 31.95
N PHE A 834 -6.80 -0.74 31.25
CA PHE A 834 -7.59 -1.85 30.71
C PHE A 834 -8.19 -2.67 31.85
N GLY A 835 -9.50 -2.89 31.76
CA GLY A 835 -10.30 -3.44 32.83
C GLY A 835 -11.48 -4.26 32.35
N LEU A 836 -12.15 -4.95 33.28
CA LEU A 836 -13.48 -5.50 33.09
C LEU A 836 -14.44 -4.88 34.09
N GLY A 837 -15.59 -4.42 33.59
CA GLY A 837 -16.70 -3.94 34.38
C GLY A 837 -17.74 -5.03 34.60
N VAL A 838 -18.21 -5.13 35.83
CA VAL A 838 -19.30 -6.03 36.25
C VAL A 838 -20.46 -5.21 36.79
N ARG A 839 -21.69 -5.53 36.37
CA ARG A 839 -22.91 -4.93 36.91
C ARG A 839 -23.88 -6.02 37.34
N ALA A 840 -24.35 -5.91 38.58
CA ALA A 840 -25.41 -6.77 39.12
C ALA A 840 -26.76 -6.06 39.07
N SER A 841 -27.83 -6.82 39.01
CA SER A 841 -29.19 -6.28 39.03
C SER A 841 -30.16 -7.17 39.79
N ASN A 842 -31.23 -6.58 40.30
CA ASN A 842 -32.32 -7.28 40.97
C ASN A 842 -33.64 -6.94 40.29
N THR A 843 -34.36 -7.96 39.83
CA THR A 843 -35.70 -7.85 39.23
C THR A 843 -36.79 -8.40 40.15
N GLY A 844 -36.42 -9.06 41.25
CA GLY A 844 -37.34 -9.57 42.27
C GLY A 844 -37.83 -8.50 43.24
N SER A 845 -38.92 -8.81 43.94
CA SER A 845 -39.56 -7.90 44.91
C SER A 845 -38.88 -7.90 46.30
N GLN A 846 -37.90 -8.78 46.53
CA GLN A 846 -37.12 -8.86 47.77
C GLN A 846 -35.71 -8.35 47.54
N SER A 847 -35.08 -7.81 48.59
CA SER A 847 -33.67 -7.39 48.53
C SER A 847 -32.74 -8.59 48.35
N ALA A 848 -31.66 -8.38 47.60
CA ALA A 848 -30.62 -9.37 47.36
C ALA A 848 -29.23 -8.73 47.51
N VAL A 849 -28.21 -9.56 47.75
CA VAL A 849 -26.81 -9.12 47.83
C VAL A 849 -26.01 -9.88 46.78
N GLY A 850 -25.25 -9.16 45.96
CA GLY A 850 -24.30 -9.74 45.00
C GLY A 850 -22.88 -9.60 45.50
N PHE A 851 -22.06 -10.62 45.28
CA PHE A 851 -20.64 -10.64 45.65
C PHE A 851 -19.76 -10.99 44.45
N VAL A 852 -18.60 -10.32 44.34
CA VAL A 852 -17.54 -10.63 43.37
C VAL A 852 -16.21 -10.73 44.11
N ASP A 853 -15.56 -11.89 44.04
CA ASP A 853 -14.31 -12.18 44.73
C ASP A 853 -13.08 -11.96 43.84
N SER A 854 -13.13 -12.32 42.57
CA SER A 854 -11.97 -12.16 41.69
C SER A 854 -12.38 -12.15 40.23
N ILE A 855 -11.60 -11.42 39.41
CA ILE A 855 -11.74 -11.42 37.96
C ILE A 855 -10.41 -11.82 37.33
N GLU A 856 -10.42 -12.88 36.55
CA GLU A 856 -9.31 -13.27 35.67
C GLU A 856 -9.61 -12.90 34.24
N VAL A 857 -8.59 -12.44 33.53
CA VAL A 857 -8.63 -12.24 32.09
C VAL A 857 -7.55 -13.06 31.42
N THR A 858 -7.94 -13.72 30.33
CA THR A 858 -7.06 -14.39 29.38
C THR A 858 -7.28 -13.75 28.03
N VAL A 859 -6.20 -13.45 27.31
CA VAL A 859 -6.21 -12.83 25.98
C VAL A 859 -5.57 -13.76 24.97
N GLU A 860 -6.33 -14.19 23.98
CA GLU A 860 -5.85 -15.01 22.87
C GLU A 860 -5.37 -14.10 21.73
N TYR A 861 -4.15 -14.31 21.23
CA TYR A 861 -3.54 -13.44 20.21
C TYR A 861 -2.59 -14.18 19.27
N ALA A 862 -2.17 -13.52 18.18
CA ALA A 862 -1.17 -14.00 17.23
C ALA A 862 -0.19 -12.86 16.84
N TYR A 863 1.07 -13.17 16.53
CA TYR A 863 2.09 -12.15 16.23
C TYR A 863 1.97 -11.53 14.82
N ARG A 864 1.54 -12.33 13.83
CA ARG A 864 1.24 -11.99 12.43
C ARG A 864 0.34 -13.07 11.82
N CYS A 865 -0.38 -12.75 10.76
CA CYS A 865 -1.35 -13.66 10.16
C CYS A 865 -0.76 -14.60 9.08
N ASP A 866 0.53 -14.47 8.72
CA ASP A 866 1.19 -15.22 7.64
C ASP A 866 2.51 -15.94 8.03
N CYS A 867 2.88 -16.02 9.31
CA CYS A 867 4.13 -16.71 9.69
C CYS A 867 3.91 -18.16 10.14
N HIS A 868 3.42 -19.02 9.23
CA HIS A 868 3.69 -20.45 9.32
C HIS A 868 4.93 -20.78 8.47
N TYR A 869 6.12 -20.65 9.06
CA TYR A 869 7.34 -21.18 8.44
C TYR A 869 7.29 -22.70 8.58
N GLN A 870 6.96 -23.43 7.52
CA GLN A 870 7.20 -24.88 7.42
C GLN A 870 8.50 -25.12 6.66
N CYS A 871 9.57 -25.44 7.38
CA CYS A 871 10.86 -25.85 6.83
C CYS A 871 10.95 -27.39 6.81
N LYS A 872 11.72 -27.97 5.88
CA LYS A 872 12.08 -29.39 5.96
C LYS A 872 12.93 -29.63 7.21
N SER A 873 12.72 -30.75 7.88
CA SER A 873 13.54 -31.16 9.02
C SER A 873 15.02 -31.25 8.62
N ASN A 874 15.89 -30.53 9.35
CA ASN A 874 17.37 -30.52 9.28
C ASN A 874 18.05 -29.51 8.33
N SER A 875 17.45 -28.36 8.04
CA SER A 875 18.05 -27.31 7.20
C SER A 875 18.28 -25.98 7.92
N GLU A 876 19.26 -25.17 7.52
CA GLU A 876 19.46 -23.81 8.04
C GLU A 876 18.46 -22.82 7.42
N CYS A 877 17.95 -21.84 8.18
CA CYS A 877 17.05 -20.81 7.65
C CYS A 877 17.84 -19.95 6.63
N GLY A 878 17.70 -20.26 5.33
CA GLY A 878 18.32 -19.50 4.24
C GLY A 878 18.89 -20.34 3.10
N ASP A 879 19.18 -21.63 3.31
CA ASP A 879 19.98 -22.40 2.35
C ASP A 879 19.18 -23.32 1.41
N ASP A 880 17.91 -23.60 1.71
CA ASP A 880 17.11 -24.57 0.94
C ASP A 880 15.73 -24.04 0.50
N GLY A 881 15.60 -22.72 0.31
CA GLY A 881 14.49 -22.14 -0.43
C GLY A 881 13.17 -22.13 0.34
N CYS A 882 13.12 -21.37 1.43
CA CYS A 882 11.85 -20.82 1.89
C CYS A 882 11.34 -19.85 0.80
N GLY A 883 10.38 -20.32 0.00
CA GLY A 883 9.76 -19.55 -1.07
C GLY A 883 9.11 -18.28 -0.52
N GLY A 884 9.38 -17.16 -1.19
CA GLY A 884 8.80 -15.85 -0.90
C GLY A 884 7.30 -15.80 -1.16
N LEU A 885 6.51 -16.26 -0.19
CA LEU A 885 5.09 -15.91 -0.07
C LEU A 885 4.82 -15.35 1.33
N CYS A 886 5.50 -14.24 1.63
CA CYS A 886 5.02 -13.20 2.54
C CYS A 886 5.16 -11.88 1.77
N GLY A 887 4.13 -11.45 1.05
CA GLY A 887 4.13 -10.18 0.29
C GLY A 887 3.64 -9.02 1.16
N ALA A 888 3.81 -7.74 0.85
CA ALA A 888 4.66 -7.04 -0.10
C ALA A 888 4.56 -5.54 0.24
N LEU A 889 5.53 -4.99 0.99
CA LEU A 889 5.91 -3.57 0.94
C LEU A 889 7.44 -3.53 0.96
N GLY A 890 8.00 -3.07 -0.15
CA GLY A 890 9.44 -3.09 -0.40
C GLY A 890 10.23 -2.29 0.62
N THR A 891 11.12 -2.99 1.31
CA THR A 891 12.44 -2.50 1.70
C THR A 891 13.44 -3.59 1.34
N ALA A 892 14.67 -3.21 0.96
CA ALA A 892 15.74 -4.18 0.68
C ALA A 892 16.26 -4.89 1.94
N ASP A 893 15.71 -4.59 3.12
CA ASP A 893 16.01 -5.24 4.38
C ASP A 893 14.76 -5.94 4.94
N GLY A 894 14.04 -6.65 4.07
CA GLY A 894 12.94 -7.54 4.42
C GLY A 894 13.44 -8.72 5.26
N GLY A 895 13.64 -8.49 6.56
CA GLY A 895 13.41 -9.40 7.70
C GLY A 895 14.06 -10.78 7.80
N CYS A 896 14.62 -11.34 6.73
CA CYS A 896 15.31 -12.64 6.72
C CYS A 896 16.46 -12.71 5.70
N ALA A 897 17.03 -11.58 5.27
CA ALA A 897 18.28 -11.55 4.51
C ALA A 897 19.34 -10.84 5.37
N GLY A 898 19.89 -11.58 6.33
CA GLY A 898 20.90 -11.11 7.28
C GLY A 898 20.56 -11.49 8.71
N ASP A 899 21.27 -12.50 9.22
CA ASP A 899 21.46 -12.83 10.63
C ASP A 899 20.46 -13.77 11.34
N ALA A 900 20.77 -15.07 11.22
CA ALA A 900 20.70 -16.12 12.26
C ALA A 900 19.36 -16.37 12.99
N GLY A 901 18.44 -17.08 12.32
CA GLY A 901 17.42 -17.92 12.98
C GLY A 901 17.76 -19.41 12.81
N VAL A 902 17.20 -20.29 13.66
CA VAL A 902 17.39 -21.75 13.52
C VAL A 902 16.09 -22.46 13.24
N CYS A 903 16.14 -23.46 12.35
CA CYS A 903 15.03 -24.35 12.05
C CYS A 903 14.92 -25.46 13.11
N SER A 904 13.77 -25.57 13.77
CA SER A 904 13.48 -26.68 14.68
C SER A 904 12.02 -27.15 14.55
N ASN A 905 11.80 -28.46 14.50
CA ASN A 905 10.48 -29.09 14.22
C ASN A 905 9.75 -28.51 12.99
N GLY A 906 10.51 -28.03 12.01
CA GLY A 906 9.96 -27.43 10.80
C GLY A 906 9.56 -25.97 10.95
N TYR A 907 10.00 -25.23 11.98
CA TYR A 907 9.72 -23.81 12.17
C TYR A 907 11.02 -22.97 12.25
N CYS A 908 11.04 -21.78 11.61
CA CYS A 908 12.13 -20.81 11.78
C CYS A 908 11.88 -19.93 13.02
N HIS A 909 12.83 -19.93 13.96
CA HIS A 909 12.77 -19.12 15.18
C HIS A 909 13.72 -17.91 15.08
N PRO A 910 13.30 -16.70 15.53
CA PRO A 910 14.19 -15.55 15.60
C PRO A 910 15.32 -15.79 16.63
N GLY A 911 16.53 -15.30 16.32
CA GLY A 911 17.72 -15.46 17.17
C GLY A 911 17.70 -14.63 18.47
N VAL A 912 16.65 -13.84 18.73
CA VAL A 912 16.51 -12.93 19.87
C VAL A 912 15.10 -12.94 20.47
N PHE A 913 14.99 -12.65 21.76
CA PHE A 913 13.76 -12.48 22.54
C PHE A 913 13.77 -11.09 23.21
N VAL A 914 12.66 -10.34 23.14
CA VAL A 914 12.56 -9.00 23.75
C VAL A 914 11.69 -9.04 25.00
N ASP A 915 12.29 -8.78 26.17
CA ASP A 915 11.62 -8.53 27.44
C ASP A 915 11.26 -7.04 27.55
N SER A 916 10.15 -6.65 26.90
CA SER A 916 9.67 -5.26 26.89
C SER A 916 9.25 -4.76 28.28
N ALA A 917 8.92 -5.65 29.23
CA ALA A 917 8.61 -5.25 30.61
C ALA A 917 9.83 -4.67 31.33
N ARG A 918 11.04 -4.95 30.82
CA ARG A 918 12.31 -4.60 31.47
C ARG A 918 13.27 -3.84 30.55
N GLY A 919 12.87 -3.62 29.30
CA GLY A 919 13.72 -2.99 28.28
C GLY A 919 15.00 -3.80 28.06
N LEU A 920 14.87 -5.12 27.93
CA LEU A 920 16.00 -6.02 27.68
C LEU A 920 15.72 -6.90 26.48
N MET A 921 16.75 -7.18 25.70
CA MET A 921 16.73 -8.14 24.62
C MET A 921 17.74 -9.26 24.90
N TRP A 922 17.30 -10.49 24.81
CA TRP A 922 18.03 -11.71 25.12
C TRP A 922 18.32 -12.50 23.85
N LEU A 923 19.48 -13.14 23.76
CA LEU A 923 19.70 -14.16 22.72
C LEU A 923 18.82 -15.39 22.99
N ASN A 924 18.29 -15.97 21.92
CA ASN A 924 17.56 -17.23 21.96
C ASN A 924 18.52 -18.43 22.17
N GLU A 925 18.00 -19.52 22.72
CA GLU A 925 18.73 -20.53 23.49
C GLU A 925 19.62 -21.48 22.71
N GLN A 926 19.56 -21.46 21.39
CA GLN A 926 20.48 -22.27 20.58
C GLN A 926 21.92 -21.69 20.55
N PHE A 927 22.14 -20.54 21.18
CA PHE A 927 23.44 -19.90 21.29
C PHE A 927 23.97 -19.92 22.74
N ASP A 928 24.06 -21.11 23.35
CA ASP A 928 24.94 -21.36 24.50
C ASP A 928 26.38 -21.03 24.09
N ARG A 929 26.76 -19.75 24.19
CA ARG A 929 28.04 -19.23 23.75
C ARG A 929 28.95 -19.20 24.96
N GLY A 930 30.18 -19.70 24.80
CA GLY A 930 31.23 -19.56 25.81
C GLY A 930 31.64 -18.10 26.09
N SER A 931 31.16 -17.13 25.31
CA SER A 931 31.39 -15.70 25.50
C SER A 931 30.28 -14.85 24.86
N CYS A 932 29.89 -13.76 25.52
CA CYS A 932 29.01 -12.73 24.96
C CYS A 932 29.78 -11.59 24.26
N SER A 933 31.08 -11.47 24.53
CA SER A 933 31.91 -10.39 23.98
C SER A 933 32.22 -10.62 22.50
N GLY A 934 32.07 -9.57 21.68
CA GLY A 934 32.39 -9.59 20.25
C GLY A 934 31.33 -10.28 19.38
N LEU A 935 30.15 -10.56 19.92
CA LEU A 935 29.03 -11.08 19.15
C LEU A 935 28.42 -9.96 18.31
N SER A 936 28.17 -10.23 17.02
CA SER A 936 27.33 -9.40 16.14
C SER A 936 26.18 -10.27 15.65
N ILE A 937 25.00 -10.12 16.25
CA ILE A 937 23.81 -10.95 15.99
C ILE A 937 22.59 -10.03 15.93
N ALA A 938 21.69 -10.29 14.96
CA ALA A 938 20.47 -9.52 14.71
C ALA A 938 20.74 -8.01 14.52
N GLY A 939 21.84 -7.65 13.86
CA GLY A 939 22.25 -6.26 13.68
C GLY A 939 22.84 -5.56 14.92
N TYR A 940 23.05 -6.29 16.02
CA TYR A 940 23.54 -5.74 17.28
C TYR A 940 24.89 -6.33 17.68
N SER A 941 25.80 -5.47 18.13
CA SER A 941 27.17 -5.85 18.54
C SER A 941 27.48 -5.61 20.03
N ASP A 942 26.50 -5.11 20.78
CA ASP A 942 26.57 -4.68 22.17
C ASP A 942 26.11 -5.77 23.16
N TRP A 943 26.14 -7.04 22.74
CA TRP A 943 25.78 -8.18 23.58
C TRP A 943 26.73 -8.33 24.78
N ARG A 944 26.17 -8.62 25.96
CA ARG A 944 26.94 -8.82 27.18
C ARG A 944 26.33 -9.92 28.05
N VAL A 945 27.11 -10.38 29.04
CA VAL A 945 26.61 -11.30 30.07
C VAL A 945 25.66 -10.52 31.01
N PRO A 946 24.47 -11.05 31.35
CA PRO A 946 23.51 -10.41 32.24
C PRO A 946 24.08 -10.28 33.64
N THR A 947 23.69 -9.23 34.35
CA THR A 947 23.87 -9.15 35.80
C THR A 947 22.98 -10.17 36.50
N ILE A 948 23.24 -10.46 37.78
CA ILE A 948 22.38 -11.39 38.53
C ILE A 948 20.94 -10.87 38.65
N ASP A 949 20.75 -9.55 38.73
CA ASP A 949 19.41 -8.95 38.82
C ASP A 949 18.64 -9.16 37.51
N GLU A 950 19.29 -8.94 36.36
CA GLU A 950 18.73 -9.22 35.04
C GLU A 950 18.45 -10.70 34.82
N LEU A 951 19.34 -11.59 35.29
CA LEU A 951 19.14 -13.03 35.11
C LEU A 951 18.00 -13.56 35.99
N ARG A 952 17.88 -13.04 37.22
CA ARG A 952 16.78 -13.39 38.14
C ARG A 952 15.41 -12.98 37.62
N THR A 953 15.32 -12.00 36.72
CA THR A 953 14.03 -11.60 36.14
C THR A 953 13.39 -12.65 35.24
N ARG A 954 14.18 -13.63 34.80
CA ARG A 954 13.70 -14.77 34.02
C ARG A 954 13.11 -15.88 34.89
N ILE A 955 13.25 -15.82 36.21
CA ILE A 955 12.68 -16.82 37.13
C ILE A 955 11.18 -16.54 37.29
N VAL A 956 10.34 -17.45 36.79
CA VAL A 956 8.87 -17.39 36.90
C VAL A 956 8.37 -18.54 37.79
N GLY A 957 7.42 -18.27 38.67
CA GLY A 957 6.83 -19.28 39.56
C GLY A 957 7.67 -19.68 40.78
N CYS A 958 8.80 -19.01 41.07
CA CYS A 958 9.54 -19.15 42.33
C CYS A 958 9.74 -17.79 43.03
N PRO A 959 8.79 -17.34 43.86
CA PRO A 959 8.82 -16.00 44.46
C PRO A 959 10.02 -15.71 45.37
N ALA A 960 10.61 -16.74 46.00
CA ALA A 960 11.75 -16.57 46.91
C ALA A 960 13.03 -16.11 46.18
N THR A 961 13.24 -16.57 44.95
CA THR A 961 14.46 -16.31 44.16
C THR A 961 14.23 -15.39 42.96
N GLY A 962 12.98 -15.14 42.57
CA GLY A 962 12.63 -14.09 41.61
C GLY A 962 13.01 -12.67 42.09
N PRO A 963 12.83 -11.64 41.25
CA PRO A 963 13.16 -10.26 41.59
C PRO A 963 12.40 -9.78 42.84
N GLY A 964 13.10 -9.13 43.78
CA GLY A 964 12.51 -8.68 45.04
C GLY A 964 12.15 -9.80 46.04
N GLY A 965 12.47 -11.06 45.72
CA GLY A 965 12.26 -12.20 46.61
C GLY A 965 13.19 -12.23 47.83
N ALA A 966 12.94 -13.16 48.76
CA ALA A 966 13.70 -13.32 50.00
C ALA A 966 15.18 -13.70 49.83
N CYS A 967 15.59 -14.15 48.64
CA CYS A 967 17.01 -14.29 48.28
C CYS A 967 17.64 -12.91 48.07
N ALA A 968 18.59 -12.55 48.94
CA ALA A 968 19.17 -11.19 49.00
C ALA A 968 20.26 -10.92 47.94
N VAL A 969 20.70 -11.93 47.19
CA VAL A 969 21.75 -11.80 46.15
C VAL A 969 21.35 -10.81 45.06
N SER A 970 22.04 -9.69 44.94
CA SER A 970 21.78 -8.70 43.89
C SER A 970 23.07 -8.05 43.40
N THR A 971 23.02 -7.15 42.43
CA THR A 971 24.19 -6.34 42.06
C THR A 971 24.67 -5.43 43.19
N THR A 972 23.84 -5.20 44.21
CA THR A 972 24.18 -4.39 45.41
C THR A 972 24.56 -5.23 46.63
N CYS A 973 24.30 -6.54 46.60
CA CYS A 973 24.64 -7.49 47.66
C CYS A 973 25.30 -8.73 47.02
N THR A 974 26.64 -8.69 46.93
CA THR A 974 27.44 -9.68 46.18
C THR A 974 28.31 -10.58 47.06
N ASP A 975 28.34 -10.38 48.38
CA ASP A 975 29.09 -11.23 49.32
C ASP A 975 28.23 -12.45 49.67
N ALA A 976 28.65 -13.66 49.30
CA ALA A 976 27.84 -14.84 49.54
C ALA A 976 27.70 -15.16 51.03
N GLY A 977 28.64 -14.72 51.88
CA GLY A 977 28.53 -14.90 53.33
C GLY A 977 27.34 -14.19 53.96
N THR A 978 26.85 -13.12 53.31
CA THR A 978 25.75 -12.28 53.80
C THR A 978 24.50 -12.37 52.92
N CYS A 979 24.66 -12.47 51.61
CA CYS A 979 23.56 -12.33 50.64
C CYS A 979 22.94 -13.68 50.22
N LEU A 980 23.69 -14.79 50.33
CA LEU A 980 23.21 -16.13 49.94
C LEU A 980 22.42 -16.77 51.10
N THR A 981 21.16 -16.38 51.25
CA THR A 981 20.29 -16.88 52.31
C THR A 981 19.71 -18.27 51.96
N PRO A 982 19.13 -19.01 52.93
CA PRO A 982 18.43 -20.26 52.63
C PRO A 982 17.29 -20.13 51.60
N ALA A 983 16.71 -18.93 51.43
CA ALA A 983 15.73 -18.64 50.40
C ALA A 983 16.29 -18.72 48.97
N CYS A 984 17.62 -18.62 48.81
CA CYS A 984 18.29 -18.78 47.52
C CYS A 984 18.34 -20.23 47.02
N ASN A 985 17.94 -21.22 47.83
CA ASN A 985 17.91 -22.63 47.44
C ASN A 985 16.88 -22.96 46.34
N GLY A 986 16.04 -21.99 45.96
CA GLY A 986 15.02 -22.17 44.95
C GLY A 986 13.79 -22.87 45.50
N CYS A 987 13.02 -23.43 44.58
CA CYS A 987 11.75 -24.12 44.80
C CYS A 987 11.88 -25.61 44.42
N GLY A 988 10.77 -26.35 44.44
CA GLY A 988 10.76 -27.79 44.14
C GLY A 988 11.36 -28.11 42.78
N TYR A 989 12.13 -29.19 42.68
CA TYR A 989 12.73 -29.60 41.41
C TYR A 989 11.65 -29.92 40.39
N ARG A 990 11.71 -29.25 39.23
CA ARG A 990 10.77 -29.41 38.12
C ARG A 990 9.29 -29.17 38.45
N THR A 991 9.01 -28.26 39.39
CA THR A 991 7.63 -27.86 39.74
C THR A 991 7.30 -26.43 39.30
N GLY A 992 8.08 -25.87 38.38
CA GLY A 992 7.83 -24.55 37.80
C GLY A 992 6.67 -24.55 36.79
N PRO A 993 6.20 -23.36 36.38
CA PRO A 993 4.94 -23.17 35.68
C PRO A 993 4.97 -23.50 34.19
N ASP A 994 6.14 -23.75 33.59
CA ASP A 994 6.21 -24.15 32.18
C ASP A 994 5.81 -25.63 31.96
N PRO A 995 5.46 -26.03 30.73
CA PRO A 995 5.03 -27.41 30.42
C PRO A 995 6.06 -28.51 30.72
N TYR A 996 7.33 -28.17 30.90
CA TYR A 996 8.43 -29.08 31.24
C TYR A 996 8.83 -29.04 32.72
N GLY A 997 8.14 -28.20 33.52
CA GLY A 997 8.33 -28.01 34.94
C GLY A 997 9.45 -27.02 35.32
N CYS A 998 10.02 -26.26 34.39
CA CYS A 998 11.05 -25.27 34.74
C CYS A 998 10.44 -23.93 35.23
N TYR A 999 11.25 -23.13 35.91
CA TYR A 999 10.85 -21.86 36.51
C TYR A 999 11.00 -20.69 35.52
N LEU A 1000 10.30 -20.76 34.39
CA LEU A 1000 10.38 -19.82 33.25
C LEU A 1000 8.99 -19.53 32.64
N ASP A 1001 8.91 -18.56 31.72
CA ASP A 1001 7.67 -18.23 31.00
C ASP A 1001 7.36 -19.26 29.89
N ASN A 1002 6.07 -19.51 29.63
CA ASN A 1002 5.61 -20.49 28.62
C ASN A 1002 5.93 -20.09 27.16
N HIS A 1003 6.60 -18.95 26.95
CA HIS A 1003 7.05 -18.52 25.62
C HIS A 1003 8.34 -19.22 25.18
N THR A 1004 8.95 -20.04 26.04
CA THR A 1004 10.15 -20.80 25.75
C THR A 1004 9.86 -22.30 25.67
N GLU A 1005 9.11 -22.72 24.66
CA GLU A 1005 8.74 -24.14 24.41
C GLU A 1005 9.94 -25.07 24.15
N TRP A 1006 11.18 -24.56 24.24
CA TRP A 1006 12.42 -25.31 23.97
C TRP A 1006 13.47 -25.23 25.08
N ILE A 1007 13.18 -24.61 26.23
CA ILE A 1007 13.94 -24.90 27.46
C ILE A 1007 13.51 -26.27 27.92
N ALA A 1008 14.06 -27.34 27.33
CA ALA A 1008 14.28 -28.50 28.17
C ALA A 1008 15.09 -27.98 29.36
N CYS A 1009 14.68 -28.25 30.60
CA CYS A 1009 15.50 -27.97 31.79
C CYS A 1009 16.76 -28.85 31.70
N THR A 1010 17.66 -28.55 30.76
CA THR A 1010 18.66 -29.45 30.19
C THR A 1010 19.80 -29.58 31.17
N GLY A 1011 19.63 -30.55 32.08
CA GLY A 1011 20.70 -31.24 32.77
C GLY A 1011 21.61 -30.32 33.58
N SER A 1012 21.25 -30.11 34.85
CA SER A 1012 22.20 -29.90 35.96
C SER A 1012 23.20 -28.73 35.86
N SER A 1013 23.07 -27.80 34.90
CA SER A 1013 24.07 -26.74 34.66
C SER A 1013 23.44 -25.36 34.79
N PRO A 1014 23.92 -24.50 35.71
CA PRO A 1014 23.35 -23.18 35.96
C PRO A 1014 23.83 -22.15 34.92
N PHE A 1015 23.01 -21.12 34.68
CA PHE A 1015 23.34 -20.00 33.79
C PHE A 1015 24.09 -18.91 34.55
N PHE A 1016 25.21 -18.47 34.00
CA PHE A 1016 26.12 -17.56 34.69
C PHE A 1016 25.75 -16.09 34.50
N SER A 1017 25.91 -15.33 35.58
CA SER A 1017 25.82 -13.88 35.57
C SER A 1017 27.20 -13.23 35.58
N SER A 1018 27.25 -11.95 35.23
CA SER A 1018 28.44 -11.11 35.36
C SER A 1018 28.73 -10.69 36.80
N THR A 1019 27.76 -10.85 37.71
CA THR A 1019 27.90 -10.54 39.14
C THR A 1019 28.64 -11.65 39.87
N LYS A 1020 29.61 -11.29 40.73
CA LYS A 1020 30.55 -12.22 41.37
C LYS A 1020 30.69 -11.95 42.86
N ASP A 1021 30.92 -13.02 43.62
CA ASP A 1021 31.54 -12.96 44.95
C ASP A 1021 33.04 -13.22 44.80
N GLY A 1022 33.86 -12.19 45.03
CA GLY A 1022 35.28 -12.21 44.70
C GLY A 1022 35.53 -12.58 43.23
N THR A 1023 36.02 -13.79 42.97
CA THR A 1023 36.27 -14.31 41.61
C THR A 1023 35.20 -15.26 41.10
N VAL A 1024 34.25 -15.66 41.94
CA VAL A 1024 33.26 -16.71 41.64
C VAL A 1024 31.93 -16.08 41.21
N PRO A 1025 31.42 -16.36 39.99
CA PRO A 1025 30.14 -15.81 39.53
C PRO A 1025 28.94 -16.44 40.22
N TYR A 1026 27.89 -15.63 40.36
CA TYR A 1026 26.55 -16.14 40.65
C TYR A 1026 25.91 -16.72 39.41
N ALA A 1027 25.06 -17.73 39.62
CA ALA A 1027 24.37 -18.43 38.57
C ALA A 1027 22.94 -18.82 39.00
N VAL A 1028 22.07 -19.03 38.00
CA VAL A 1028 20.68 -19.45 38.21
C VAL A 1028 20.45 -20.82 37.58
N ASP A 1029 19.92 -21.76 38.35
CA ASP A 1029 19.40 -23.04 37.86
C ASP A 1029 17.89 -22.95 37.70
N PHE A 1030 17.40 -22.94 36.46
CA PHE A 1030 15.97 -22.84 36.18
C PHE A 1030 15.19 -24.14 36.40
N GLY A 1031 15.86 -25.29 36.59
CA GLY A 1031 15.18 -26.53 36.98
C GLY A 1031 14.71 -26.52 38.44
N THR A 1032 15.33 -25.69 39.28
CA THR A 1032 14.99 -25.52 40.69
C THR A 1032 14.65 -24.07 41.04
N GLY A 1033 14.89 -23.10 40.16
CA GLY A 1033 14.83 -21.67 40.48
C GLY A 1033 15.94 -21.23 41.46
N ARG A 1034 16.99 -22.04 41.67
CA ARG A 1034 18.04 -21.80 42.66
C ARG A 1034 19.02 -20.73 42.19
N VAL A 1035 19.43 -19.86 43.12
CA VAL A 1035 20.55 -18.92 42.94
C VAL A 1035 21.73 -19.44 43.74
N SER A 1036 22.90 -19.63 43.12
CA SER A 1036 24.08 -20.12 43.81
C SER A 1036 25.38 -19.59 43.21
N LEU A 1037 26.48 -19.74 43.95
CA LEU A 1037 27.82 -19.61 43.37
C LEU A 1037 28.12 -20.84 42.51
N ALA A 1038 28.77 -20.65 41.36
CA ALA A 1038 29.17 -21.74 40.47
C ALA A 1038 30.61 -21.55 40.00
N ALA A 1039 31.42 -22.61 40.12
CA ALA A 1039 32.79 -22.65 39.62
C ALA A 1039 32.89 -23.56 38.38
N GLY A 1040 33.49 -23.06 37.30
CA GLY A 1040 33.60 -23.76 36.01
C GLY A 1040 32.63 -23.20 34.96
N MET A 1041 33.14 -22.31 34.09
CA MET A 1041 32.36 -21.58 33.09
C MET A 1041 31.95 -22.46 31.92
N THR A 1042 30.65 -22.65 31.66
CA THR A 1042 30.20 -23.32 30.42
C THR A 1042 28.98 -22.71 29.72
N ARG A 1043 28.14 -21.87 30.36
CA ARG A 1043 26.89 -21.35 29.72
C ARG A 1043 26.54 -19.89 30.06
N TYR A 1044 26.43 -19.05 29.03
CA TYR A 1044 25.94 -17.67 29.16
C TYR A 1044 24.71 -17.46 28.28
N ARG A 1045 23.73 -16.70 28.77
CA ARG A 1045 22.66 -16.15 27.93
C ARG A 1045 22.93 -14.67 27.77
N CYS A 1046 23.31 -14.23 26.57
CA CYS A 1046 23.67 -12.83 26.37
C CYS A 1046 22.43 -11.93 26.34
N VAL A 1047 22.59 -10.74 26.90
CA VAL A 1047 21.54 -9.72 27.00
C VAL A 1047 22.08 -8.39 26.47
N ARG A 1048 21.18 -7.53 26.01
CA ARG A 1048 21.41 -6.12 25.68
C ARG A 1048 20.21 -5.26 26.09
N PRO A 1049 20.36 -3.94 26.27
CA PRO A 1049 19.25 -3.01 26.45
C PRO A 1049 18.33 -2.94 25.22
#